data_AF-A0A1J5CKZ5-F1
#
_entry.id   AF-A0A1J5CKZ5-F1
#
_cell.length_a   1.000
_cell.length_b   1.000
_cell.length_c   1.000
_cell.angle_alpha   90.00
_cell.angle_beta   90.00
_cell.angle_gamma   90.00
#
_symmetry.space_group_name_H-M   'P 1'
#
loop_
_entity.id
_entity.type
_entity.pdbx_description
1 polymer ?
#
loop_
_entity_poly.entity_id
_entity_poly.type
_entity_poly.pdbx_seq_one_letter_code
_entity_poly.pdbx_strand_id
1 'polypeptide(L)'
;MIVSRISKRGFGYIIVITFAAILGLFLVIMGKLRKGQSTLLSKSAKDFVATTVAEAGLNCLLGELRYDPSYRTHWYYKPGNENQWASPQASRDTNLGGALDLEVAGVKKGIYSGNTSLGEFKLKAAPFYGAKENSDTVGLVEKEMYYYIEVVSLVGDGKADTSSFRKIKALLERRSPITENLLFDGEMLDLGLGPFIGAPNSLRQGRLYGYQYITLNTLGGSDQGSELFEMQKIETPGMIRALKDTHIEFADKKSVVLSPNNDSTNDKKFNPHDGFLLDGARGAHPIRMTHLPKERLLDKALHPRKYGGLVIEKNTFPISIFKNPYDSKAEYVDLDFGEYRVSLSPSESEGGGGSGETDPDDDSASPYNGDDPAPIAKLHGKSVLIYSKMPLRIWGCPDRNITIFSEDDIVIAGDFNQNPDTPQDYPDGTFQNYQTKLHNGKGGNKVGALLMCDGRVLIDVSRPSLFLANEMKPYFSFALGMTLHPASPELEKDMREAFCPVDPTKRKPILGLGVPGPDGVQVALYGTLAWLFNNHHTESGPGYDANMADLIDFFTPGASAPGPSTLRFGIDDVQTRGQIVEEVKRACRDGGDLTPKDLDQIYSMAWKQAVKEEAQNPKAGCGPMALVSGLFDEAKKDLKDGIFMPEITINAAIVSSTRRASTFRIGNVGPKVLDEIGNAPGAEDQGIFQYLTEPKFIIQRVYGSEIRLSSHEPTYFVSGKYSGTALLRRRIWDPKILTNPTFKPPEIPFCYNLLTFSEETISKAEYAKF
;
A
#
# COMPACT_ATOMS: atom_id res chain seq x y z
N MET A 1 83.71 11.75 61.94
CA MET A 1 83.31 11.79 60.52
C MET A 1 83.01 10.36 60.07
N ILE A 2 81.75 9.90 60.11
CA ILE A 2 81.19 8.80 59.30
C ILE A 2 79.69 9.12 59.23
N VAL A 3 79.25 9.58 58.06
CA VAL A 3 77.85 9.83 57.73
C VAL A 3 77.33 8.55 57.11
N SER A 4 76.46 7.83 57.82
CA SER A 4 75.70 6.70 57.28
C SER A 4 74.58 7.25 56.38
N ARG A 5 74.85 7.29 55.07
CA ARG A 5 73.83 7.52 54.04
C ARG A 5 72.97 6.25 53.92
N ILE A 6 71.87 6.20 54.65
CA ILE A 6 70.81 5.23 54.40
C ILE A 6 70.22 5.51 53.01
N SER A 7 70.30 4.51 52.13
CA SER A 7 69.85 4.54 50.75
C SER A 7 68.36 4.90 50.65
N LYS A 8 68.06 6.15 50.26
CA LYS A 8 66.69 6.65 50.01
C LYS A 8 65.99 5.98 48.81
N ARG A 9 66.66 5.14 48.03
CA ARG A 9 66.08 4.48 46.84
C ARG A 9 65.25 3.24 47.19
N GLY A 10 65.64 2.44 48.19
CA GLY A 10 64.89 1.24 48.59
C GLY A 10 63.57 1.56 49.31
N PHE A 11 63.56 2.64 50.10
CA PHE A 11 62.36 3.08 50.84
C PHE A 11 61.28 3.64 49.91
N GLY A 12 61.67 4.28 48.80
CA GLY A 12 60.74 4.79 47.79
C GLY A 12 59.97 3.68 47.07
N TYR A 13 60.64 2.58 46.69
CA TYR A 13 59.96 1.43 46.07
C TYR A 13 59.02 0.73 47.04
N ILE A 14 59.39 0.59 48.32
CA ILE A 14 58.51 0.03 49.34
C ILE A 14 57.27 0.91 49.49
N ILE A 15 57.42 2.23 49.60
CA ILE A 15 56.27 3.16 49.70
C ILE A 15 55.37 3.05 48.46
N VAL A 16 55.92 3.02 47.24
CA VAL A 16 55.12 2.92 46.01
C VAL A 16 54.40 1.58 45.91
N ILE A 17 55.05 0.46 46.25
CA ILE A 17 54.43 -0.86 46.25
C ILE A 17 53.35 -0.94 47.34
N THR A 18 53.60 -0.40 48.53
CA THR A 18 52.61 -0.33 49.61
C THR A 18 51.43 0.57 49.22
N PHE A 19 51.66 1.70 48.56
CA PHE A 19 50.60 2.59 48.11
C PHE A 19 49.79 1.96 46.97
N ALA A 20 50.44 1.28 46.01
CA ALA A 20 49.76 0.53 44.95
C ALA A 20 48.97 -0.66 45.51
N ALA A 21 49.49 -1.34 46.53
CA ALA A 21 48.78 -2.42 47.22
C ALA A 21 47.58 -1.89 48.02
N ILE A 22 47.72 -0.74 48.70
CA ILE A 22 46.61 -0.08 49.41
C ILE A 22 45.57 0.44 48.41
N LEU A 23 45.99 1.03 47.29
CA LEU A 23 45.08 1.49 46.24
C LEU A 23 44.36 0.31 45.59
N GLY A 24 45.06 -0.80 45.33
CA GLY A 24 44.48 -2.06 44.87
C GLY A 24 43.49 -2.63 45.87
N LEU A 25 43.84 -2.63 47.16
CA LEU A 25 42.94 -3.03 48.25
C LEU A 25 41.72 -2.12 48.32
N PHE A 26 41.90 -0.80 48.16
CA PHE A 26 40.83 0.19 48.18
C PHE A 26 39.91 0.05 46.97
N LEU A 27 40.44 -0.24 45.79
CA LEU A 27 39.65 -0.54 44.58
C LEU A 27 38.90 -1.87 44.73
N VAL A 28 39.50 -2.90 45.36
CA VAL A 28 38.83 -4.16 45.69
C VAL A 28 37.73 -3.93 46.74
N ILE A 29 37.97 -3.09 47.75
CA ILE A 29 37.00 -2.72 48.78
C ILE A 29 35.87 -1.90 48.17
N MET A 30 36.14 -0.94 47.30
CA MET A 30 35.15 -0.15 46.55
C MET A 30 34.31 -1.03 45.61
N GLY A 31 34.94 -1.97 44.89
CA GLY A 31 34.25 -2.97 44.08
C GLY A 31 33.36 -3.89 44.93
N LYS A 32 33.84 -4.27 46.13
CA LYS A 32 33.05 -5.03 47.12
C LYS A 32 31.95 -4.20 47.78
N LEU A 33 32.12 -2.89 47.98
CA LEU A 33 31.11 -1.98 48.53
C LEU A 33 29.99 -1.71 47.51
N ARG A 34 30.32 -1.56 46.22
CA ARG A 34 29.33 -1.53 45.13
C ARG A 34 28.53 -2.84 45.06
N LYS A 35 29.18 -4.00 45.16
CA LYS A 35 28.50 -5.31 45.31
C LYS A 35 27.81 -5.48 46.68
N GLY A 36 28.23 -4.75 47.71
CA GLY A 36 27.71 -4.80 49.07
C GLY A 36 26.36 -4.08 49.22
N GLN A 37 26.13 -3.03 48.43
CA GLN A 37 24.83 -2.35 48.39
C GLN A 37 23.70 -3.29 47.96
N SER A 38 23.92 -4.19 47.01
CA SER A 38 22.93 -5.22 46.67
C SER A 38 22.78 -6.27 47.77
N THR A 39 23.84 -6.54 48.56
CA THR A 39 23.81 -7.51 49.66
C THR A 39 22.98 -7.00 50.86
N LEU A 40 22.94 -5.68 51.07
CA LEU A 40 22.16 -4.98 52.11
C LEU A 40 20.66 -4.87 51.79
N LEU A 41 20.24 -5.19 50.57
CA LEU A 41 18.83 -5.25 50.21
C LEU A 41 18.15 -6.40 50.95
N SER A 42 16.92 -6.17 51.42
CA SER A 42 16.06 -7.23 51.92
C SER A 42 15.83 -8.27 50.81
N LYS A 43 15.55 -9.53 51.20
CA LYS A 43 15.30 -10.61 50.23
C LYS A 43 14.20 -10.23 49.22
N SER A 44 13.13 -9.60 49.69
CA SER A 44 12.04 -9.09 48.85
C SER A 44 12.50 -8.01 47.86
N ALA A 45 13.39 -7.10 48.26
CA ALA A 45 13.94 -6.11 47.35
C ALA A 45 14.86 -6.74 46.29
N LYS A 46 15.68 -7.73 46.65
CA LYS A 46 16.50 -8.50 45.68
C LYS A 46 15.63 -9.27 44.70
N ASP A 47 14.54 -9.85 45.19
CA ASP A 47 13.58 -10.59 44.39
C ASP A 47 12.89 -9.70 43.36
N PHE A 48 12.46 -8.49 43.77
CA PHE A 48 11.94 -7.48 42.84
C PHE A 48 12.98 -7.06 41.80
N VAL A 49 14.21 -6.75 42.22
CA VAL A 49 15.29 -6.35 41.31
C VAL A 49 15.65 -7.48 40.33
N ALA A 50 15.66 -8.74 40.77
CA ALA A 50 15.91 -9.87 39.90
C ALA A 50 14.83 -10.00 38.81
N THR A 51 13.57 -9.74 39.14
CA THR A 51 12.49 -9.67 38.16
C THR A 51 12.72 -8.55 37.16
N THR A 52 13.08 -7.34 37.62
CA THR A 52 13.43 -6.22 36.73
C THR A 52 14.63 -6.52 35.82
N VAL A 53 15.65 -7.23 36.32
CA VAL A 53 16.79 -7.66 35.50
C VAL A 53 16.38 -8.69 34.42
N ALA A 54 15.44 -9.59 34.74
CA ALA A 54 14.89 -10.51 33.75
C ALA A 54 14.00 -9.78 32.72
N GLU A 55 13.21 -8.80 33.14
CA GLU A 55 12.44 -7.92 32.26
C GLU A 55 13.35 -7.11 31.33
N ALA A 56 14.51 -6.64 31.81
CA ALA A 56 15.50 -5.99 30.98
C ALA A 56 15.97 -6.93 29.85
N GLY A 57 16.24 -8.21 30.16
CA GLY A 57 16.58 -9.21 29.16
C GLY A 57 15.48 -9.43 28.11
N LEU A 58 14.22 -9.47 28.53
CA LEU A 58 13.07 -9.54 27.60
C LEU A 58 13.00 -8.28 26.70
N ASN A 59 13.21 -7.09 27.25
CA ASN A 59 13.22 -5.84 26.49
C ASN A 59 14.39 -5.79 25.50
N CYS A 60 15.57 -6.29 25.86
CA CYS A 60 16.68 -6.44 24.92
C CYS A 60 16.30 -7.33 23.74
N LEU A 61 15.73 -8.52 24.00
CA LEU A 61 15.27 -9.40 22.92
C LEU A 61 14.21 -8.72 22.04
N LEU A 62 13.26 -7.99 22.62
CA LEU A 62 12.28 -7.23 21.84
C LEU A 62 12.96 -6.17 20.94
N GLY A 63 14.01 -5.51 21.43
CA GLY A 63 14.84 -4.62 20.63
C GLY A 63 15.53 -5.34 19.47
N GLU A 64 16.13 -6.51 19.74
CA GLU A 64 16.73 -7.36 18.70
C GLU A 64 15.72 -7.80 17.65
N LEU A 65 14.52 -8.23 18.08
CA LEU A 65 13.44 -8.68 17.20
C LEU A 65 12.87 -7.54 16.34
N ARG A 66 12.82 -6.31 16.88
CA ARG A 66 12.42 -5.12 16.11
C ARG A 66 13.43 -4.78 15.01
N TYR A 67 14.72 -4.93 15.30
CA TYR A 67 15.78 -4.72 14.32
C TYR A 67 15.84 -5.87 13.30
N ASP A 68 15.83 -7.11 13.79
CA ASP A 68 15.91 -8.34 13.01
C ASP A 68 14.83 -9.34 13.48
N PRO A 69 13.70 -9.47 12.76
CA PRO A 69 12.60 -10.37 13.07
C PRO A 69 12.96 -11.86 13.07
N SER A 70 14.16 -12.20 12.58
CA SER A 70 14.70 -13.55 12.60
C SER A 70 15.60 -13.82 13.81
N TYR A 71 15.79 -12.84 14.71
CA TYR A 71 16.60 -12.98 15.91
C TYR A 71 16.03 -14.07 16.81
N ARG A 72 16.84 -15.09 17.08
CA ARG A 72 16.45 -16.26 17.87
C ARG A 72 17.68 -16.92 18.44
N THR A 73 17.54 -17.55 19.61
CA THR A 73 18.64 -18.31 20.22
C THR A 73 18.59 -19.79 19.81
N HIS A 74 17.42 -20.31 19.47
CA HIS A 74 17.20 -21.65 18.93
C HIS A 74 16.33 -21.59 17.68
N TRP A 75 16.39 -22.61 16.82
CA TRP A 75 15.56 -22.64 15.61
C TRP A 75 14.08 -22.78 15.93
N TYR A 76 13.73 -23.63 16.90
CA TYR A 76 12.35 -23.90 17.27
C TYR A 76 12.21 -24.27 18.75
N TYR A 77 11.06 -23.93 19.33
CA TYR A 77 10.58 -24.46 20.59
C TYR A 77 9.54 -25.57 20.34
N LYS A 78 9.72 -26.75 20.95
CA LYS A 78 8.84 -27.91 20.81
C LYS A 78 8.22 -28.28 22.17
N PRO A 79 6.94 -27.94 22.43
CA PRO A 79 6.30 -28.30 23.70
C PRO A 79 6.24 -29.82 23.87
N GLY A 80 6.39 -30.31 25.11
CA GLY A 80 6.17 -31.72 25.46
C GLY A 80 7.25 -32.71 25.00
N ASN A 81 8.37 -32.25 24.43
CA ASN A 81 9.52 -33.09 24.05
C ASN A 81 10.65 -32.97 25.09
N GLU A 82 11.53 -33.97 25.21
CA GLU A 82 12.71 -33.90 26.09
C GLU A 82 13.70 -32.81 25.65
N ASN A 83 13.80 -32.55 24.34
CA ASN A 83 14.59 -31.47 23.75
C ASN A 83 13.69 -30.31 23.31
N GLN A 84 13.09 -29.62 24.28
CA GLN A 84 12.16 -28.49 24.03
C GLN A 84 12.82 -27.36 23.23
N TRP A 85 14.11 -27.12 23.46
CA TRP A 85 14.91 -26.10 22.78
C TRP A 85 15.76 -26.76 21.69
N ALA A 86 15.29 -26.71 20.44
CA ALA A 86 15.90 -27.45 19.33
C ALA A 86 16.88 -26.60 18.52
N SER A 87 18.04 -27.19 18.20
CA SER A 87 19.07 -26.60 17.33
C SER A 87 19.54 -25.22 17.83
N PRO A 88 20.41 -25.16 18.85
CA PRO A 88 20.93 -23.89 19.37
C PRO A 88 21.76 -23.15 18.32
N GLN A 89 21.63 -21.83 18.25
CA GLN A 89 22.53 -21.01 17.45
C GLN A 89 23.93 -21.00 18.07
N ALA A 90 24.96 -21.23 17.22
CA ALA A 90 26.35 -21.29 17.67
C ALA A 90 26.83 -19.93 18.20
N SER A 91 26.64 -18.87 17.41
CA SER A 91 26.95 -17.49 17.78
C SER A 91 26.11 -16.52 16.95
N ARG A 92 25.72 -15.39 17.54
CA ARG A 92 25.12 -14.24 16.83
C ARG A 92 25.42 -12.97 17.63
N ASP A 93 25.88 -11.92 16.96
CA ASP A 93 26.15 -10.66 17.63
C ASP A 93 24.86 -9.93 18.03
N THR A 94 24.96 -9.00 18.97
CA THR A 94 23.86 -8.11 19.35
C THR A 94 23.81 -6.93 18.38
N ASN A 95 22.60 -6.51 18.00
CA ASN A 95 22.41 -5.28 17.22
C ASN A 95 22.18 -4.07 18.14
N LEU A 96 22.10 -4.29 19.45
CA LEU A 96 21.89 -3.23 20.43
C LEU A 96 23.23 -2.54 20.73
N GLY A 97 23.21 -1.21 20.72
CA GLY A 97 24.31 -0.42 21.26
C GLY A 97 24.35 -0.49 22.79
N GLY A 98 25.46 -0.04 23.39
CA GLY A 98 25.56 0.10 24.84
C GLY A 98 24.56 1.15 25.35
N ALA A 99 23.84 0.84 26.43
CA ALA A 99 22.88 1.74 27.06
C ALA A 99 23.11 1.78 28.58
N LEU A 100 23.48 2.94 29.11
CA LEU A 100 23.74 3.13 30.55
C LEU A 100 24.75 2.09 31.10
N ASP A 101 24.33 1.27 32.05
CA ASP A 101 25.10 0.20 32.69
C ASP A 101 24.74 -1.21 32.18
N LEU A 102 23.93 -1.31 31.13
CA LEU A 102 23.52 -2.55 30.50
C LEU A 102 24.50 -2.95 29.40
N GLU A 103 25.17 -4.09 29.57
CA GLU A 103 25.99 -4.71 28.52
C GLU A 103 25.34 -6.00 28.03
N VAL A 104 25.42 -6.23 26.73
CA VAL A 104 24.81 -7.38 26.06
C VAL A 104 25.87 -8.06 25.21
N ALA A 105 25.95 -9.40 25.31
CA ALA A 105 27.00 -10.18 24.66
C ALA A 105 26.54 -10.89 23.37
N GLY A 106 25.28 -10.71 22.96
CA GLY A 106 24.66 -11.47 21.88
C GLY A 106 24.36 -12.92 22.28
N VAL A 107 24.19 -13.78 21.28
CA VAL A 107 23.92 -15.22 21.45
C VAL A 107 25.21 -16.01 21.38
N LYS A 108 25.45 -16.92 22.33
CA LYS A 108 26.47 -17.97 22.26
C LYS A 108 25.90 -19.30 22.72
N LYS A 109 26.05 -20.33 21.88
CA LYS A 109 25.55 -21.70 22.16
C LYS A 109 24.08 -21.73 22.62
N GLY A 110 23.23 -20.93 21.98
CA GLY A 110 21.79 -20.85 22.28
C GLY A 110 21.41 -20.00 23.49
N ILE A 111 22.35 -19.31 24.13
CA ILE A 111 22.09 -18.40 25.25
C ILE A 111 22.38 -16.97 24.83
N TYR A 112 21.38 -16.09 24.99
CA TYR A 112 21.55 -14.65 24.94
C TYR A 112 21.80 -14.13 26.36
N SER A 113 22.87 -13.37 26.57
CA SER A 113 23.27 -12.94 27.92
C SER A 113 23.53 -11.44 27.98
N GLY A 114 23.21 -10.87 29.14
CA GLY A 114 23.58 -9.50 29.47
C GLY A 114 23.72 -9.29 30.96
N ASN A 115 24.31 -8.17 31.33
CA ASN A 115 24.57 -7.79 32.72
C ASN A 115 24.17 -6.32 32.95
N THR A 116 23.96 -5.99 34.21
CA THR A 116 23.75 -4.62 34.71
C THR A 116 24.62 -4.44 35.96
N SER A 117 24.67 -3.23 36.51
CA SER A 117 25.31 -3.01 37.82
C SER A 117 24.65 -3.79 38.97
N LEU A 118 23.40 -4.23 38.79
CA LEU A 118 22.58 -4.87 39.83
C LEU A 118 22.53 -6.40 39.72
N GLY A 119 22.70 -6.95 38.52
CA GLY A 119 22.58 -8.39 38.28
C GLY A 119 22.81 -8.80 36.82
N GLU A 120 22.71 -10.09 36.56
CA GLU A 120 22.91 -10.70 35.24
C GLU A 120 21.68 -11.50 34.79
N PHE A 121 21.46 -11.57 33.47
CA PHE A 121 20.40 -12.39 32.88
C PHE A 121 20.94 -13.31 31.78
N LYS A 122 20.25 -14.44 31.60
CA LYS A 122 20.40 -15.37 30.48
C LYS A 122 19.03 -15.60 29.87
N LEU A 123 18.96 -15.73 28.56
CA LEU A 123 17.71 -15.82 27.81
C LEU A 123 17.78 -16.91 26.73
N LYS A 124 16.66 -17.62 26.57
CA LYS A 124 16.36 -18.50 25.44
C LYS A 124 15.11 -18.00 24.74
N ALA A 125 15.14 -17.93 23.40
CA ALA A 125 14.00 -17.53 22.60
C ALA A 125 13.97 -18.24 21.24
N ALA A 126 12.80 -18.69 20.83
CA ALA A 126 12.59 -19.32 19.53
C ALA A 126 11.13 -19.25 19.07
N PRO A 127 10.88 -19.31 17.75
CA PRO A 127 9.56 -19.58 17.20
C PRO A 127 8.98 -20.89 17.74
N PHE A 128 7.67 -20.89 18.00
CA PHE A 128 6.93 -22.07 18.41
C PHE A 128 6.73 -23.02 17.23
N TYR A 129 6.97 -24.32 17.42
CA TYR A 129 6.78 -25.31 16.37
C TYR A 129 5.41 -26.00 16.47
N GLY A 130 4.72 -26.13 15.34
CA GLY A 130 3.56 -27.00 15.21
C GLY A 130 2.21 -26.38 15.56
N ALA A 131 2.08 -25.05 15.57
CA ALA A 131 0.74 -24.44 15.54
C ALA A 131 0.04 -24.80 14.22
N LYS A 132 -1.24 -25.20 14.33
CA LYS A 132 -2.06 -25.60 13.18
C LYS A 132 -2.67 -24.35 12.58
N GLU A 133 -2.68 -24.27 11.25
CA GLU A 133 -3.38 -23.18 10.56
C GLU A 133 -4.90 -23.30 10.74
N ASN A 134 -5.57 -22.17 10.94
CA ASN A 134 -7.02 -22.07 11.04
C ASN A 134 -7.62 -21.59 9.71
N SER A 135 -8.68 -22.26 9.24
CA SER A 135 -9.39 -21.91 8.00
C SER A 135 -10.06 -20.53 8.06
N ASP A 136 -10.38 -20.04 9.25
CA ASP A 136 -11.10 -18.77 9.44
C ASP A 136 -10.16 -17.56 9.42
N THR A 137 -8.84 -17.79 9.43
CA THR A 137 -7.80 -16.75 9.47
C THR A 137 -6.83 -16.88 8.30
N VAL A 138 -7.37 -16.90 7.08
CA VAL A 138 -6.61 -17.09 5.81
C VAL A 138 -5.52 -16.04 5.57
N GLY A 139 -5.57 -14.89 6.27
CA GLY A 139 -4.52 -13.85 6.22
C GLY A 139 -3.34 -14.09 7.17
N LEU A 140 -3.44 -15.07 8.07
CA LEU A 140 -2.39 -15.42 9.03
C LEU A 140 -1.64 -16.67 8.61
N VAL A 141 -0.37 -16.72 9.04
CA VAL A 141 0.45 -17.93 9.04
C VAL A 141 0.72 -18.27 10.50
N GLU A 142 -0.21 -18.95 11.16
CA GLU A 142 -0.21 -19.15 12.62
C GLU A 142 1.03 -19.89 13.12
N LYS A 143 1.57 -20.81 12.31
CA LYS A 143 2.82 -21.53 12.63
C LYS A 143 4.04 -20.61 12.78
N GLU A 144 3.96 -19.38 12.28
CA GLU A 144 5.03 -18.39 12.29
C GLU A 144 4.78 -17.22 13.24
N MET A 145 3.64 -17.21 13.94
CA MET A 145 3.25 -16.09 14.80
C MET A 145 3.87 -16.16 16.19
N TYR A 146 3.95 -17.34 16.80
CA TYR A 146 4.26 -17.41 18.22
C TYR A 146 5.75 -17.58 18.51
N TYR A 147 6.26 -16.85 19.50
CA TYR A 147 7.62 -16.94 20.03
C TYR A 147 7.58 -17.30 21.51
N TYR A 148 8.29 -18.36 21.89
CA TYR A 148 8.43 -18.74 23.29
C TYR A 148 9.75 -18.23 23.86
N ILE A 149 9.69 -17.66 25.07
CA ILE A 149 10.82 -17.04 25.73
C ILE A 149 10.92 -17.53 27.17
N GLU A 150 12.15 -17.85 27.56
CA GLU A 150 12.53 -18.04 28.96
C GLU A 150 13.70 -17.11 29.29
N VAL A 151 13.56 -16.32 30.35
CA VAL A 151 14.62 -15.48 30.89
C VAL A 151 14.88 -15.90 32.32
N VAL A 152 16.14 -16.12 32.68
CA VAL A 152 16.57 -16.33 34.06
C VAL A 152 17.50 -15.21 34.50
N SER A 153 17.37 -14.74 35.73
CA SER A 153 18.21 -13.67 36.28
C SER A 153 18.81 -14.05 37.63
N LEU A 154 19.92 -13.39 37.94
CA LEU A 154 20.64 -13.47 39.20
C LEU A 154 20.93 -12.06 39.73
N VAL A 155 20.54 -11.80 40.97
CA VAL A 155 20.92 -10.60 41.74
C VAL A 155 21.54 -11.02 43.07
N GLY A 156 22.77 -10.59 43.33
CA GLY A 156 23.53 -10.89 44.55
C GLY A 156 24.92 -11.46 44.28
N ASP A 157 25.48 -12.17 45.27
CA ASP A 157 26.83 -12.74 45.21
C ASP A 157 26.88 -14.17 44.63
N GLY A 158 25.76 -14.67 44.09
CA GLY A 158 25.63 -16.00 43.48
C GLY A 158 25.49 -17.16 44.48
N LYS A 159 25.39 -16.89 45.79
CA LYS A 159 25.07 -17.93 46.80
C LYS A 159 23.57 -18.04 47.02
N ALA A 160 23.09 -19.26 47.30
CA ALA A 160 21.67 -19.58 47.40
C ALA A 160 20.93 -18.72 48.44
N ASP A 161 21.54 -18.52 49.61
CA ASP A 161 20.87 -17.88 50.75
C ASP A 161 20.88 -16.34 50.68
N THR A 162 21.80 -15.76 49.90
CA THR A 162 22.04 -14.32 49.84
C THR A 162 21.68 -13.69 48.50
N SER A 163 21.37 -14.51 47.50
CA SER A 163 21.01 -14.07 46.14
C SER A 163 19.54 -14.32 45.82
N SER A 164 19.05 -13.65 44.79
CA SER A 164 17.76 -13.94 44.17
C SER A 164 17.94 -14.53 42.78
N PHE A 165 17.13 -15.55 42.48
CA PHE A 165 17.07 -16.20 41.19
C PHE A 165 15.62 -16.19 40.73
N ARG A 166 15.37 -15.54 39.60
CA ARG A 166 14.03 -15.43 39.01
C ARG A 166 14.02 -16.03 37.63
N LYS A 167 12.85 -16.54 37.24
CA LYS A 167 12.56 -16.96 35.88
C LYS A 167 11.29 -16.30 35.39
N ILE A 168 11.37 -15.73 34.19
CA ILE A 168 10.23 -15.23 33.45
C ILE A 168 10.00 -16.16 32.26
N LYS A 169 8.75 -16.57 32.08
CA LYS A 169 8.27 -17.24 30.87
C LYS A 169 7.32 -16.29 30.15
N ALA A 170 7.52 -16.14 28.85
CA ALA A 170 6.66 -15.30 28.02
C ALA A 170 6.36 -15.98 26.69
N LEU A 171 5.12 -15.79 26.23
CA LEU A 171 4.71 -16.06 24.86
C LEU A 171 4.49 -14.74 24.16
N LEU A 172 5.25 -14.49 23.10
CA LEU A 172 5.02 -13.36 22.22
C LEU A 172 4.22 -13.80 20.99
N GLU A 173 3.38 -12.89 20.53
CA GLU A 173 2.70 -12.95 19.25
C GLU A 173 3.38 -11.96 18.30
N ARG A 174 3.99 -12.49 17.24
CA ARG A 174 4.51 -11.73 16.11
C ARG A 174 3.37 -11.51 15.12
N ARG A 175 3.10 -10.25 14.81
CA ARG A 175 2.02 -9.80 13.94
C ARG A 175 2.56 -8.90 12.84
N SER A 176 1.98 -8.97 11.65
CA SER A 176 2.34 -8.15 10.49
C SER A 176 1.13 -7.34 10.07
N PRO A 177 1.11 -6.01 10.28
CA PRO A 177 -0.05 -5.19 9.95
C PRO A 177 -0.50 -5.36 8.49
N ILE A 178 0.47 -5.49 7.57
CA ILE A 178 0.26 -5.61 6.13
C ILE A 178 -0.48 -6.88 5.75
N THR A 179 -0.08 -8.04 6.26
CA THR A 179 -0.66 -9.32 5.81
C THR A 179 -2.00 -9.63 6.48
N GLU A 180 -2.34 -8.86 7.52
CA GLU A 180 -3.44 -9.18 8.41
C GLU A 180 -4.66 -8.27 8.25
N ASN A 181 -4.41 -6.98 8.02
CA ASN A 181 -5.45 -5.96 8.17
C ASN A 181 -5.88 -5.46 6.80
N LEU A 182 -7.19 -5.32 6.62
CA LEU A 182 -7.76 -4.51 5.55
C LEU A 182 -7.54 -3.02 5.87
N LEU A 183 -7.90 -2.62 7.09
CA LEU A 183 -7.67 -1.26 7.60
C LEU A 183 -7.03 -1.32 8.99
N PHE A 184 -5.94 -0.60 9.15
CA PHE A 184 -5.28 -0.41 10.44
C PHE A 184 -5.02 1.08 10.61
N ASP A 185 -5.63 1.70 11.62
CA ASP A 185 -5.27 3.05 12.05
C ASP A 185 -4.70 2.95 13.46
N GLY A 186 -3.40 3.22 13.60
CA GLY A 186 -2.64 3.14 14.86
C GLY A 186 -3.14 4.11 15.94
N GLU A 187 -4.14 4.92 15.64
CA GLU A 187 -4.82 5.81 16.57
C GLU A 187 -6.33 5.56 16.58
N MET A 188 -7.04 5.90 15.50
CA MET A 188 -8.50 5.84 15.47
C MET A 188 -9.02 5.49 14.09
N LEU A 189 -9.80 4.41 14.00
CA LEU A 189 -10.39 3.96 12.75
C LEU A 189 -11.83 4.46 12.63
N ASP A 190 -12.13 5.17 11.54
CA ASP A 190 -13.47 5.64 11.19
C ASP A 190 -13.81 5.15 9.79
N LEU A 191 -14.91 4.40 9.66
CA LEU A 191 -15.37 3.80 8.40
C LEU A 191 -16.45 4.65 7.70
N GLY A 192 -16.67 5.87 8.16
CA GLY A 192 -17.79 6.72 7.79
C GLY A 192 -17.60 7.56 6.53
N LEU A 193 -17.31 6.94 5.40
CA LEU A 193 -17.38 7.56 4.06
C LEU A 193 -17.78 6.52 3.01
N GLY A 194 -19.08 6.32 2.85
CA GLY A 194 -19.67 5.67 1.68
C GLY A 194 -20.08 6.75 0.66
N PRO A 195 -19.85 6.57 -0.66
CA PRO A 195 -19.93 7.70 -1.59
C PRO A 195 -21.27 7.76 -2.35
N PHE A 196 -22.23 6.91 -1.99
CA PHE A 196 -23.44 6.72 -2.77
C PHE A 196 -24.69 7.13 -1.99
N ILE A 197 -25.56 7.88 -2.65
CA ILE A 197 -26.79 8.44 -2.05
C ILE A 197 -27.82 7.34 -1.69
N GLY A 198 -27.74 6.17 -2.34
CA GLY A 198 -28.73 5.08 -2.24
C GLY A 198 -28.23 3.67 -1.83
N ALA A 199 -26.96 3.48 -1.47
CA ALA A 199 -26.37 2.18 -1.14
C ALA A 199 -25.09 2.36 -0.31
N PRO A 200 -24.83 1.53 0.70
CA PRO A 200 -23.58 1.58 1.46
C PRO A 200 -22.39 1.08 0.63
N ASN A 201 -21.19 1.52 1.00
CA ASN A 201 -19.94 0.93 0.52
C ASN A 201 -19.76 -0.50 1.07
N SER A 202 -19.06 -1.36 0.35
CA SER A 202 -18.75 -2.74 0.78
C SER A 202 -17.27 -2.85 1.15
N LEU A 203 -16.97 -3.11 2.42
CA LEU A 203 -15.64 -3.50 2.88
C LEU A 203 -15.59 -5.02 3.02
N ARG A 204 -14.65 -5.67 2.34
CA ARG A 204 -14.62 -7.13 2.24
C ARG A 204 -13.28 -7.71 2.64
N GLN A 205 -13.33 -8.83 3.37
CA GLN A 205 -12.23 -9.71 3.78
C GLN A 205 -11.17 -9.01 4.67
N GLY A 206 -10.62 -9.69 5.66
CA GLY A 206 -9.50 -9.17 6.47
C GLY A 206 -9.89 -8.58 7.84
N ARG A 207 -8.94 -7.90 8.47
CA ARG A 207 -9.06 -7.37 9.85
C ARG A 207 -9.17 -5.85 9.90
N LEU A 208 -9.87 -5.36 10.92
CA LEU A 208 -10.02 -3.95 11.23
C LEU A 208 -9.41 -3.64 12.60
N TYR A 209 -8.57 -2.62 12.66
CA TYR A 209 -7.92 -2.20 13.89
C TYR A 209 -7.91 -0.68 14.07
N GLY A 210 -8.28 -0.23 15.27
CA GLY A 210 -8.12 1.14 15.75
C GLY A 210 -7.66 1.13 17.21
N TYR A 211 -6.64 1.90 17.59
CA TYR A 211 -6.12 1.84 18.96
C TYR A 211 -7.12 2.37 20.00
N GLN A 212 -7.61 3.60 19.82
CA GLN A 212 -8.51 4.24 20.78
C GLN A 212 -9.98 3.90 20.51
N TYR A 213 -10.39 3.93 19.23
CA TYR A 213 -11.77 3.67 18.85
C TYR A 213 -11.84 3.10 17.43
N ILE A 214 -12.87 2.30 17.20
CA ILE A 214 -13.40 2.00 15.87
C ILE A 214 -14.80 2.59 15.80
N THR A 215 -15.04 3.50 14.86
CA THR A 215 -16.37 4.08 14.59
C THR A 215 -16.89 3.56 13.26
N LEU A 216 -18.03 2.87 13.30
CA LEU A 216 -18.74 2.38 12.13
C LEU A 216 -19.84 3.37 11.74
N ASN A 217 -19.79 3.79 10.48
CA ASN A 217 -20.79 4.62 9.80
C ASN A 217 -20.99 6.01 10.36
N THR A 218 -21.67 6.87 9.60
CA THR A 218 -22.05 8.23 10.02
C THR A 218 -23.58 8.33 10.14
N LEU A 219 -24.05 9.36 10.85
CA LEU A 219 -25.46 9.63 11.09
C LEU A 219 -26.06 10.71 10.15
N GLY A 220 -25.38 11.14 9.08
CA GLY A 220 -25.89 12.28 8.31
C GLY A 220 -25.46 12.39 6.85
N GLY A 221 -26.18 13.25 6.14
CA GLY A 221 -25.99 13.52 4.71
C GLY A 221 -26.55 12.43 3.79
N SER A 222 -26.08 12.45 2.55
CA SER A 222 -26.30 11.42 1.53
C SER A 222 -25.39 10.18 1.70
N ASP A 223 -24.54 10.14 2.74
CA ASP A 223 -23.67 9.01 3.04
C ASP A 223 -24.48 7.84 3.60
N GLN A 224 -24.47 6.70 2.89
CA GLN A 224 -25.16 5.49 3.32
C GLN A 224 -24.31 4.61 4.25
N GLY A 225 -23.06 4.97 4.49
CA GLY A 225 -22.10 4.25 5.31
C GLY A 225 -21.39 3.12 4.54
N SER A 226 -20.82 2.19 5.31
CA SER A 226 -20.16 0.97 4.88
C SER A 226 -20.79 -0.25 5.56
N GLU A 227 -20.86 -1.35 4.83
CA GLU A 227 -21.16 -2.69 5.35
C GLU A 227 -19.92 -3.57 5.27
N LEU A 228 -19.81 -4.53 6.19
CA LEU A 228 -18.63 -5.39 6.34
C LEU A 228 -18.96 -6.84 5.97
N PHE A 229 -18.11 -7.46 5.15
CA PHE A 229 -18.31 -8.84 4.72
C PHE A 229 -17.04 -9.69 4.87
N GLU A 230 -17.21 -10.93 5.31
CA GLU A 230 -16.13 -11.91 5.49
C GLU A 230 -14.99 -11.40 6.41
N MET A 231 -15.36 -10.66 7.46
CA MET A 231 -14.41 -10.09 8.41
C MET A 231 -13.74 -11.19 9.25
N GLN A 232 -12.41 -11.19 9.29
CA GLN A 232 -11.64 -12.15 10.08
C GLN A 232 -11.54 -11.72 11.54
N LYS A 233 -11.48 -10.41 11.79
CA LYS A 233 -11.45 -9.84 13.14
C LYS A 233 -11.68 -8.33 13.11
N ILE A 234 -12.41 -7.83 14.08
CA ILE A 234 -12.54 -6.40 14.37
C ILE A 234 -12.10 -6.24 15.82
N GLU A 235 -10.96 -5.57 16.05
CA GLU A 235 -10.40 -5.46 17.40
C GLU A 235 -9.90 -4.06 17.74
N THR A 236 -10.18 -3.60 18.96
CA THR A 236 -9.67 -2.34 19.50
C THR A 236 -9.49 -2.47 21.01
N PRO A 237 -8.35 -2.07 21.60
CA PRO A 237 -8.24 -2.02 23.06
C PRO A 237 -9.10 -0.89 23.67
N GLY A 238 -9.63 0.03 22.85
CA GLY A 238 -10.62 1.01 23.28
C GLY A 238 -12.04 0.53 23.03
N MET A 239 -12.86 1.32 22.32
CA MET A 239 -14.29 1.00 22.12
C MET A 239 -14.68 0.92 20.63
N ILE A 240 -15.62 0.02 20.33
CA ILE A 240 -16.29 -0.06 19.04
C ILE A 240 -17.64 0.64 19.14
N ARG A 241 -17.87 1.62 18.28
CA ARG A 241 -19.14 2.35 18.18
C ARG A 241 -19.78 2.14 16.82
N ALA A 242 -21.06 1.83 16.81
CA ALA A 242 -21.86 1.84 15.58
C ALA A 242 -22.81 3.03 15.66
N LEU A 243 -22.64 4.03 14.79
CA LEU A 243 -23.50 5.21 14.79
C LEU A 243 -24.83 4.97 14.08
N LYS A 244 -24.86 4.01 13.14
CA LYS A 244 -26.03 3.50 12.43
C LYS A 244 -25.96 1.97 12.46
N ASP A 245 -27.10 1.31 12.28
CA ASP A 245 -27.16 -0.12 12.04
C ASP A 245 -26.19 -0.50 10.91
N THR A 246 -25.26 -1.39 11.24
CA THR A 246 -24.15 -1.80 10.39
C THR A 246 -24.16 -3.31 10.29
N HIS A 247 -24.35 -3.81 9.07
CA HIS A 247 -24.25 -5.24 8.80
C HIS A 247 -22.78 -5.67 8.82
N ILE A 248 -22.51 -6.77 9.54
CA ILE A 248 -21.19 -7.40 9.65
C ILE A 248 -21.37 -8.90 9.41
N GLU A 249 -20.77 -9.41 8.34
CA GLU A 249 -20.57 -10.85 8.13
C GLU A 249 -19.11 -11.21 8.46
N PHE A 250 -18.91 -12.27 9.25
CA PHE A 250 -17.60 -12.80 9.62
C PHE A 250 -17.12 -13.90 8.66
N ALA A 251 -15.84 -14.25 8.75
CA ALA A 251 -15.22 -15.28 7.90
C ALA A 251 -15.91 -16.66 8.02
N ASP A 252 -16.49 -16.98 9.18
CA ASP A 252 -17.25 -18.21 9.43
C ASP A 252 -18.70 -18.17 8.91
N LYS A 253 -19.06 -17.11 8.15
CA LYS A 253 -20.39 -16.86 7.58
C LYS A 253 -21.49 -16.55 8.59
N LYS A 254 -21.19 -16.40 9.87
CA LYS A 254 -22.12 -15.77 10.81
C LYS A 254 -22.22 -14.28 10.51
N SER A 255 -23.40 -13.71 10.71
CA SER A 255 -23.63 -12.28 10.56
C SER A 255 -24.28 -11.67 11.80
N VAL A 256 -24.03 -10.38 12.01
CA VAL A 256 -24.63 -9.56 13.05
C VAL A 256 -24.91 -8.17 12.51
N VAL A 257 -25.91 -7.51 13.09
CA VAL A 257 -26.12 -6.07 12.94
C VAL A 257 -25.64 -5.38 14.20
N LEU A 258 -24.56 -4.59 14.08
CA LEU A 258 -24.09 -3.72 15.16
C LEU A 258 -24.79 -2.37 15.04
N SER A 259 -25.30 -1.87 16.16
CA SER A 259 -26.12 -0.67 16.26
C SER A 259 -25.71 0.14 17.49
N PRO A 260 -26.17 1.39 17.63
CA PRO A 260 -25.96 2.16 18.86
C PRO A 260 -26.46 1.48 20.14
N ASN A 261 -27.35 0.48 20.03
CA ASN A 261 -27.97 -0.20 21.16
C ASN A 261 -27.18 -1.41 21.67
N ASN A 262 -26.26 -1.97 20.87
CA ASN A 262 -25.51 -3.20 21.16
C ASN A 262 -24.01 -3.08 20.83
N ASP A 263 -23.49 -1.87 20.74
CA ASP A 263 -22.05 -1.58 20.61
C ASP A 263 -21.32 -1.58 21.98
N SER A 264 -20.01 -1.28 21.99
CA SER A 264 -19.18 -1.33 23.20
C SER A 264 -19.66 -0.41 24.33
N THR A 265 -20.55 0.56 24.06
CA THR A 265 -21.12 1.42 25.11
C THR A 265 -22.16 0.68 25.96
N ASN A 266 -22.71 -0.43 25.45
CA ASN A 266 -23.69 -1.25 26.16
C ASN A 266 -23.10 -2.60 26.54
N ASP A 267 -22.43 -2.64 27.69
CA ASP A 267 -21.68 -3.80 28.16
C ASP A 267 -22.50 -5.11 28.23
N LYS A 268 -23.79 -4.98 28.56
CA LYS A 268 -24.70 -6.13 28.67
C LYS A 268 -25.15 -6.71 27.34
N LYS A 269 -25.08 -5.92 26.26
CA LYS A 269 -25.62 -6.29 24.94
C LYS A 269 -24.55 -6.51 23.88
N PHE A 270 -23.34 -5.96 24.09
CA PHE A 270 -22.23 -6.23 23.17
C PHE A 270 -21.78 -7.68 23.30
N ASN A 271 -21.79 -8.38 22.17
CA ASN A 271 -21.41 -9.77 22.06
C ASN A 271 -20.03 -9.85 21.38
N PRO A 272 -19.03 -10.53 21.97
CA PRO A 272 -17.72 -10.67 21.35
C PRO A 272 -17.68 -11.61 20.15
N HIS A 273 -18.78 -12.32 19.86
CA HIS A 273 -18.93 -13.26 18.74
C HIS A 273 -17.73 -14.19 18.62
N ASP A 274 -17.51 -15.06 19.60
CA ASP A 274 -16.41 -16.03 19.62
C ASP A 274 -15.00 -15.43 19.40
N GLY A 275 -14.82 -14.13 19.65
CA GLY A 275 -13.55 -13.43 19.48
C GLY A 275 -13.36 -12.73 18.13
N PHE A 276 -14.36 -12.77 17.24
CA PHE A 276 -14.34 -12.03 15.97
C PHE A 276 -14.54 -10.52 16.17
N LEU A 277 -15.20 -10.10 17.25
CA LEU A 277 -15.48 -8.71 17.57
C LEU A 277 -15.03 -8.39 19.00
N LEU A 278 -13.88 -7.75 19.18
CA LEU A 278 -13.28 -7.54 20.51
C LEU A 278 -13.05 -6.07 20.82
N ASP A 279 -13.42 -5.69 22.03
CA ASP A 279 -13.01 -4.43 22.65
C ASP A 279 -12.11 -4.66 23.87
N GLY A 280 -11.60 -3.58 24.48
CA GLY A 280 -10.66 -3.68 25.60
C GLY A 280 -11.21 -4.45 26.79
N ALA A 281 -12.49 -4.29 27.11
CA ALA A 281 -13.16 -5.00 28.21
C ALA A 281 -13.27 -6.51 27.97
N ARG A 282 -13.20 -6.93 26.70
CA ARG A 282 -13.37 -8.33 26.26
C ARG A 282 -12.08 -8.96 25.76
N GLY A 283 -10.94 -8.35 26.09
CA GLY A 283 -9.62 -8.95 25.84
C GLY A 283 -8.96 -8.53 24.53
N ALA A 284 -9.42 -7.48 23.85
CA ALA A 284 -8.61 -6.86 22.80
C ALA A 284 -7.33 -6.26 23.40
N HIS A 285 -6.22 -6.40 22.67
CA HIS A 285 -4.90 -5.95 23.13
C HIS A 285 -4.38 -4.77 22.29
N PRO A 286 -3.54 -3.89 22.88
CA PRO A 286 -2.75 -2.92 22.16
C PRO A 286 -1.82 -3.56 21.11
N ILE A 287 -2.10 -3.31 19.84
CA ILE A 287 -1.20 -3.54 18.71
C ILE A 287 -0.61 -2.19 18.32
N ARG A 288 0.71 -2.02 18.46
CA ARG A 288 1.37 -0.77 18.08
C ARG A 288 2.68 -1.02 17.36
N MET A 289 2.80 -0.38 16.21
CA MET A 289 4.06 -0.20 15.51
C MET A 289 4.38 1.29 15.51
N THR A 290 5.57 1.66 16.00
CA THR A 290 5.94 3.08 16.22
C THR A 290 7.00 3.59 15.25
N HIS A 291 7.52 2.76 14.37
CA HIS A 291 8.48 3.14 13.32
C HIS A 291 8.54 2.05 12.27
N LEU A 292 8.80 2.44 11.02
CA LEU A 292 9.15 1.51 9.94
C LEU A 292 10.63 1.08 10.06
N PRO A 293 11.01 -0.11 9.59
CA PRO A 293 12.39 -0.61 9.68
C PRO A 293 13.31 0.03 8.62
N LYS A 294 13.42 1.37 8.63
CA LYS A 294 14.07 2.17 7.58
C LYS A 294 15.55 1.84 7.41
N GLU A 295 16.30 1.68 8.49
CA GLU A 295 17.74 1.42 8.42
C GLU A 295 18.02 0.09 7.71
N ARG A 296 17.17 -0.90 7.97
CA ARG A 296 17.25 -2.22 7.34
C ARG A 296 16.80 -2.19 5.89
N LEU A 297 15.77 -1.43 5.56
CA LEU A 297 15.35 -1.20 4.18
C LEU A 297 16.47 -0.53 3.37
N LEU A 298 17.15 0.46 3.94
CA LEU A 298 18.29 1.13 3.32
C LEU A 298 19.47 0.17 3.10
N ASP A 299 19.88 -0.57 4.13
CA ASP A 299 20.96 -1.55 4.00
C ASP A 299 20.66 -2.61 2.93
N LYS A 300 19.42 -3.10 2.91
CA LYS A 300 18.94 -4.05 1.90
C LYS A 300 18.92 -3.48 0.49
N ALA A 301 18.54 -2.21 0.32
CA ALA A 301 18.57 -1.55 -0.97
C ALA A 301 20.00 -1.29 -1.48
N LEU A 302 20.95 -1.02 -0.58
CA LEU A 302 22.37 -0.81 -0.89
C LEU A 302 23.13 -2.12 -1.16
N HIS A 303 22.77 -3.18 -0.43
CA HIS A 303 23.43 -4.48 -0.48
C HIS A 303 22.45 -5.59 -0.87
N PRO A 304 21.81 -5.50 -2.06
CA PRO A 304 20.87 -6.51 -2.51
C PRO A 304 21.57 -7.86 -2.64
N ARG A 305 20.87 -8.92 -2.21
CA ARG A 305 21.34 -10.31 -2.38
C ARG A 305 20.56 -11.05 -3.45
N LYS A 306 19.25 -11.22 -3.24
CA LYS A 306 18.34 -12.02 -4.08
C LYS A 306 17.34 -11.19 -4.91
N TYR A 307 17.48 -9.87 -4.89
CA TYR A 307 16.53 -8.91 -5.45
C TYR A 307 17.27 -7.69 -6.01
N GLY A 308 16.61 -6.86 -6.81
CA GLY A 308 17.16 -5.59 -7.27
C GLY A 308 17.06 -4.54 -6.18
N GLY A 309 18.15 -3.86 -5.84
CA GLY A 309 18.17 -2.77 -4.87
C GLY A 309 18.42 -1.43 -5.55
N LEU A 310 17.63 -0.40 -5.21
CA LEU A 310 17.85 0.97 -5.68
C LEU A 310 17.65 1.97 -4.55
N VAL A 311 18.59 2.90 -4.43
CA VAL A 311 18.44 4.09 -3.59
C VAL A 311 18.20 5.31 -4.48
N ILE A 312 17.09 5.99 -4.26
CA ILE A 312 16.72 7.23 -4.95
C ILE A 312 17.14 8.40 -4.07
N GLU A 313 17.98 9.25 -4.63
CA GLU A 313 18.43 10.52 -4.06
C GLU A 313 18.21 11.63 -5.09
N LYS A 314 18.58 12.86 -4.73
CA LYS A 314 18.57 13.98 -5.66
C LYS A 314 19.43 13.64 -6.89
N ASN A 315 18.86 13.80 -8.08
CA ASN A 315 19.43 13.47 -9.40
C ASN A 315 19.40 11.99 -9.82
N THR A 316 18.86 11.07 -9.03
CA THR A 316 18.63 9.69 -9.51
C THR A 316 17.61 9.68 -10.66
N PHE A 317 16.58 10.51 -10.54
CA PHE A 317 15.56 10.77 -11.56
C PHE A 317 15.39 12.28 -11.77
N PRO A 318 14.85 12.73 -12.91
CA PRO A 318 14.44 14.11 -13.11
C PRO A 318 13.39 14.54 -12.08
N ILE A 319 13.48 15.78 -11.60
CA ILE A 319 12.46 16.34 -10.71
C ILE A 319 11.14 16.43 -11.47
N SER A 320 10.08 15.95 -10.81
CA SER A 320 8.72 15.99 -11.31
C SER A 320 8.27 17.43 -11.54
N ILE A 321 7.50 17.62 -12.60
CA ILE A 321 6.76 18.86 -12.85
C ILE A 321 5.55 19.00 -11.91
N PHE A 322 5.13 17.91 -11.27
CA PHE A 322 4.05 17.92 -10.29
C PHE A 322 4.42 18.77 -9.08
N LYS A 323 3.41 19.48 -8.57
CA LYS A 323 3.50 20.22 -7.32
C LYS A 323 2.35 19.78 -6.42
N ASN A 324 2.69 19.38 -5.21
CA ASN A 324 1.69 19.16 -4.18
C ASN A 324 1.12 20.52 -3.76
N PRO A 325 -0.17 20.79 -3.94
CA PRO A 325 -0.74 22.10 -3.63
C PRO A 325 -0.79 22.40 -2.12
N TYR A 326 -0.65 21.38 -1.25
CA TYR A 326 -0.53 21.56 0.19
C TYR A 326 0.93 21.66 0.68
N ASP A 327 1.89 21.29 -0.17
CA ASP A 327 3.33 21.45 0.06
C ASP A 327 4.05 21.78 -1.25
N SER A 328 3.90 23.01 -1.70
CA SER A 328 4.40 23.45 -3.01
C SER A 328 5.92 23.54 -3.10
N LYS A 329 6.62 23.40 -1.96
CA LYS A 329 8.07 23.44 -1.88
C LYS A 329 8.72 22.07 -2.09
N ALA A 330 7.98 20.99 -1.87
CA ALA A 330 8.49 19.64 -2.06
C ALA A 330 8.85 19.39 -3.54
N GLU A 331 10.01 18.77 -3.75
CA GLU A 331 10.47 18.29 -5.05
C GLU A 331 10.19 16.79 -5.13
N TYR A 332 9.26 16.39 -5.99
CA TYR A 332 8.93 14.99 -6.21
C TYR A 332 9.77 14.40 -7.33
N VAL A 333 9.85 13.07 -7.37
CA VAL A 333 10.38 12.29 -8.50
C VAL A 333 9.29 11.34 -8.99
N ASP A 334 9.12 11.32 -10.32
CA ASP A 334 8.12 10.50 -10.98
C ASP A 334 8.67 9.10 -11.28
N LEU A 335 7.93 8.06 -10.88
CA LEU A 335 8.16 6.67 -11.25
C LEU A 335 6.99 6.19 -12.09
N ASP A 336 7.18 6.26 -13.41
CA ASP A 336 6.26 5.73 -14.41
C ASP A 336 6.63 4.26 -14.72
N PHE A 337 5.84 3.30 -14.23
CA PHE A 337 6.01 1.88 -14.55
C PHE A 337 5.45 1.48 -15.94
N GLY A 338 5.16 2.49 -16.76
CA GLY A 338 4.71 2.35 -18.13
C GLY A 338 3.23 2.03 -18.23
N GLU A 339 2.79 2.06 -19.48
CA GLU A 339 1.40 1.96 -19.87
C GLU A 339 0.77 0.57 -19.65
N TYR A 340 -0.55 0.59 -19.57
CA TYR A 340 -1.44 -0.36 -20.20
C TYR A 340 -1.28 -0.31 -21.72
N ARG A 341 -0.85 -1.39 -22.39
CA ARG A 341 -0.87 -1.45 -23.86
C ARG A 341 -1.67 -2.63 -24.38
N VAL A 342 -2.91 -2.34 -24.79
CA VAL A 342 -3.57 -3.10 -25.88
C VAL A 342 -2.92 -2.68 -27.20
N SER A 343 -1.89 -3.42 -27.56
CA SER A 343 -1.52 -3.67 -28.96
C SER A 343 -0.80 -5.02 -29.02
N LEU A 344 -1.56 -6.09 -29.28
CA LEU A 344 -0.99 -7.34 -29.77
C LEU A 344 -0.29 -7.03 -31.10
N SER A 345 1.03 -7.04 -31.10
CA SER A 345 1.81 -7.27 -32.32
C SER A 345 2.21 -8.74 -32.35
N PRO A 346 1.82 -9.52 -33.37
CA PRO A 346 2.11 -10.94 -33.45
C PRO A 346 3.50 -11.17 -34.08
N SER A 347 4.43 -11.71 -33.29
CA SER A 347 5.69 -12.42 -33.66
C SER A 347 6.66 -12.22 -32.50
N GLU A 348 7.26 -13.19 -31.82
CA GLU A 348 7.67 -14.58 -32.05
C GLU A 348 7.63 -15.20 -30.62
N SER A 349 7.26 -16.43 -30.31
CA SER A 349 7.43 -17.71 -30.98
C SER A 349 6.64 -18.73 -30.18
N GLU A 350 6.01 -19.65 -30.90
CA GLU A 350 5.51 -20.91 -30.37
C GLU A 350 6.64 -21.72 -29.73
N GLY A 351 6.32 -22.45 -28.66
CA GLY A 351 7.05 -23.65 -28.27
C GLY A 351 7.45 -23.72 -26.81
N GLY A 352 6.83 -24.63 -26.07
CA GLY A 352 7.44 -25.18 -24.85
C GLY A 352 6.48 -25.39 -23.69
N GLY A 353 5.62 -26.40 -23.79
CA GLY A 353 5.07 -27.04 -22.60
C GLY A 353 6.20 -27.59 -21.74
N GLY A 354 6.24 -27.17 -20.48
CA GLY A 354 7.23 -27.63 -19.50
C GLY A 354 6.74 -27.34 -18.10
N SER A 355 5.98 -28.28 -17.53
CA SER A 355 5.75 -28.37 -16.09
C SER A 355 7.05 -28.77 -15.41
N GLY A 356 7.84 -27.78 -15.00
CA GLY A 356 9.01 -27.96 -14.14
C GLY A 356 8.90 -27.03 -12.94
N GLU A 357 8.67 -27.61 -11.76
CA GLU A 357 8.96 -26.94 -10.49
C GLU A 357 10.43 -26.53 -10.53
N THR A 358 10.68 -25.25 -10.77
CA THR A 358 12.01 -24.65 -10.70
C THR A 358 12.22 -24.13 -9.29
N ASP A 359 13.34 -24.54 -8.69
CA ASP A 359 13.78 -24.13 -7.36
C ASP A 359 13.69 -22.60 -7.19
N PRO A 360 13.23 -22.09 -6.03
CA PRO A 360 12.91 -20.68 -5.81
C PRO A 360 14.14 -19.75 -5.67
N ASP A 361 15.35 -20.23 -5.90
CA ASP A 361 16.62 -19.60 -5.51
C ASP A 361 17.59 -19.35 -6.70
N ASP A 362 17.06 -19.05 -7.90
CA ASP A 362 17.92 -18.69 -9.04
C ASP A 362 18.25 -17.19 -9.06
N ASP A 363 19.43 -16.85 -8.53
CA ASP A 363 20.02 -15.51 -8.47
C ASP A 363 20.46 -14.96 -9.86
N SER A 364 20.23 -15.71 -10.94
CA SER A 364 20.74 -15.40 -12.29
C SER A 364 19.71 -14.80 -13.26
N ALA A 365 18.49 -14.48 -12.81
CA ALA A 365 17.45 -13.93 -13.69
C ALA A 365 17.93 -12.64 -14.37
N SER A 366 18.03 -12.69 -15.71
CA SER A 366 18.36 -11.56 -16.59
C SER A 366 17.47 -10.35 -16.30
N PRO A 367 17.93 -9.12 -16.56
CA PRO A 367 17.08 -7.93 -16.50
C PRO A 367 15.82 -8.15 -17.34
N TYR A 368 14.65 -7.86 -16.78
CA TYR A 368 13.41 -7.86 -17.54
C TYR A 368 13.46 -6.67 -18.52
N ASN A 369 13.26 -6.92 -19.81
CA ASN A 369 12.99 -5.87 -20.81
C ASN A 369 11.54 -5.38 -20.63
N GLY A 370 11.22 -4.80 -19.47
CA GLY A 370 9.92 -4.19 -19.16
C GLY A 370 9.94 -2.67 -19.35
N ASP A 371 8.75 -2.05 -19.31
CA ASP A 371 8.59 -0.58 -19.40
C ASP A 371 8.90 0.14 -18.08
N ASP A 372 9.49 -0.54 -17.10
CA ASP A 372 9.90 0.04 -15.83
C ASP A 372 10.85 1.23 -16.06
N PRO A 373 10.80 2.30 -15.24
CA PRO A 373 11.55 3.50 -15.54
C PRO A 373 13.04 3.29 -15.21
N ALA A 374 13.95 3.68 -16.10
CA ALA A 374 15.38 3.56 -15.83
C ALA A 374 15.80 4.45 -14.64
N PRO A 375 16.61 3.95 -13.68
CA PRO A 375 17.43 2.74 -13.75
C PRO A 375 16.75 1.44 -13.30
N ILE A 376 15.48 1.44 -12.88
CA ILE A 376 14.80 0.26 -12.31
C ILE A 376 14.74 -0.91 -13.31
N ALA A 377 14.42 -0.65 -14.58
CA ALA A 377 14.43 -1.69 -15.63
C ALA A 377 15.75 -2.46 -15.72
N LYS A 378 16.89 -1.85 -15.35
CA LYS A 378 18.22 -2.46 -15.42
C LYS A 378 18.57 -3.32 -14.20
N LEU A 379 17.73 -3.31 -13.16
CA LEU A 379 17.99 -4.09 -11.96
C LEU A 379 17.78 -5.59 -12.23
N HIS A 380 18.51 -6.43 -11.50
CA HIS A 380 18.38 -7.89 -11.58
C HIS A 380 17.37 -8.42 -10.55
N GLY A 381 16.96 -9.69 -10.72
CA GLY A 381 16.14 -10.41 -9.74
C GLY A 381 14.62 -10.31 -9.96
N LYS A 382 13.90 -11.29 -9.41
CA LYS A 382 12.43 -11.43 -9.52
C LYS A 382 11.64 -10.45 -8.64
N SER A 383 12.32 -9.64 -7.84
CA SER A 383 11.73 -8.59 -7.02
C SER A 383 12.67 -7.39 -6.90
N VAL A 384 12.12 -6.21 -6.61
CA VAL A 384 12.86 -4.95 -6.44
C VAL A 384 12.51 -4.32 -5.10
N LEU A 385 13.53 -3.79 -4.44
CA LEU A 385 13.42 -2.89 -3.29
C LEU A 385 13.91 -1.50 -3.70
N ILE A 386 13.02 -0.53 -3.66
CA ILE A 386 13.31 0.88 -3.86
C ILE A 386 13.28 1.57 -2.50
N TYR A 387 14.39 2.21 -2.14
CA TYR A 387 14.48 3.11 -1.00
C TYR A 387 14.62 4.54 -1.51
N SER A 388 13.71 5.43 -1.16
CA SER A 388 13.74 6.82 -1.59
C SER A 388 13.96 7.78 -0.43
N LYS A 389 14.97 8.65 -0.59
CA LYS A 389 15.20 9.83 0.27
C LYS A 389 14.47 11.08 -0.24
N MET A 390 13.67 10.92 -1.29
CA MET A 390 12.89 11.97 -1.94
C MET A 390 11.42 11.54 -1.95
N PRO A 391 10.44 12.46 -1.86
CA PRO A 391 9.05 12.09 -2.04
C PRO A 391 8.78 11.62 -3.48
N LEU A 392 7.90 10.64 -3.62
CA LEU A 392 7.66 9.93 -4.87
C LEU A 392 6.27 10.25 -5.44
N ARG A 393 6.15 10.24 -6.77
CA ARG A 393 4.87 10.18 -7.48
C ARG A 393 4.90 8.96 -8.40
N ILE A 394 3.94 8.06 -8.27
CA ILE A 394 3.98 6.73 -8.89
C ILE A 394 2.67 6.41 -9.62
N TRP A 395 2.77 5.67 -10.73
CA TRP A 395 1.66 5.08 -11.47
C TRP A 395 2.18 4.00 -12.43
N GLY A 396 1.28 3.27 -13.08
CA GLY A 396 1.60 2.19 -14.01
C GLY A 396 1.68 0.81 -13.35
N CYS A 397 2.11 -0.18 -14.12
CA CYS A 397 2.13 -1.58 -13.70
C CYS A 397 3.58 -2.12 -13.68
N PRO A 398 4.19 -2.31 -12.50
CA PRO A 398 5.54 -2.85 -12.40
C PRO A 398 5.67 -4.21 -13.08
N ASP A 399 6.80 -4.47 -13.74
CA ASP A 399 7.07 -5.75 -14.41
C ASP A 399 7.33 -6.91 -13.43
N ARG A 400 7.66 -6.59 -12.18
CA ARG A 400 8.00 -7.55 -11.14
C ARG A 400 7.59 -7.05 -9.76
N ASN A 401 7.61 -7.99 -8.84
CA ASN A 401 7.35 -7.76 -7.42
C ASN A 401 8.12 -6.56 -6.88
N ILE A 402 7.43 -5.59 -6.29
CA ILE A 402 8.04 -4.32 -5.88
C ILE A 402 7.75 -3.99 -4.42
N THR A 403 8.77 -3.50 -3.73
CA THR A 403 8.64 -2.86 -2.42
C THR A 403 9.26 -1.47 -2.51
N ILE A 404 8.46 -0.45 -2.24
CA ILE A 404 8.88 0.95 -2.28
C ILE A 404 8.79 1.49 -0.87
N PHE A 405 9.91 2.02 -0.37
CA PHE A 405 9.96 2.80 0.86
C PHE A 405 10.35 4.24 0.54
N SER A 406 9.66 5.22 1.12
CA SER A 406 9.96 6.64 1.00
C SER A 406 10.12 7.27 2.40
N GLU A 407 11.19 8.04 2.60
CA GLU A 407 11.34 8.86 3.82
C GLU A 407 10.27 9.98 3.91
N ASP A 408 9.67 10.35 2.78
CA ASP A 408 8.61 11.37 2.68
C ASP A 408 7.34 10.79 2.03
N ASP A 409 6.38 11.65 1.69
CA ASP A 409 5.11 11.25 1.06
C ASP A 409 5.28 10.45 -0.25
N ILE A 410 4.33 9.55 -0.51
CA ILE A 410 4.15 8.87 -1.81
C ILE A 410 2.82 9.34 -2.40
N VAL A 411 2.82 9.80 -3.64
CA VAL A 411 1.63 10.20 -4.38
C VAL A 411 1.31 9.14 -5.42
N ILE A 412 0.13 8.53 -5.36
CA ILE A 412 -0.35 7.60 -6.38
C ILE A 412 -1.19 8.41 -7.35
N ALA A 413 -0.69 8.60 -8.57
CA ALA A 413 -1.23 9.56 -9.54
C ALA A 413 -2.06 8.94 -10.66
N GLY A 414 -2.13 7.61 -10.71
CA GLY A 414 -2.90 6.87 -11.69
C GLY A 414 -3.12 5.44 -11.24
N ASP A 415 -3.56 4.57 -12.16
CA ASP A 415 -3.64 3.14 -11.90
C ASP A 415 -2.27 2.62 -11.45
N PHE A 416 -2.25 1.81 -10.40
CA PHE A 416 -1.01 1.24 -9.88
C PHE A 416 -1.12 -0.26 -9.65
N ASN A 417 -0.23 -1.02 -10.32
CA ASN A 417 -0.15 -2.48 -10.25
C ASN A 417 -1.46 -3.23 -10.59
N GLN A 418 -2.37 -2.58 -11.31
CA GLN A 418 -3.54 -3.23 -11.87
C GLN A 418 -3.15 -4.00 -13.14
N ASN A 419 -3.63 -5.24 -13.31
CA ASN A 419 -3.38 -5.97 -14.55
C ASN A 419 -4.18 -5.34 -15.69
N PRO A 420 -3.51 -4.96 -16.79
CA PRO A 420 -4.15 -4.28 -17.90
C PRO A 420 -5.25 -5.13 -18.59
N ASP A 421 -5.16 -6.45 -18.59
CA ASP A 421 -6.15 -7.29 -19.28
C ASP A 421 -7.42 -7.53 -18.46
N THR A 422 -7.51 -7.00 -17.23
CA THR A 422 -8.69 -7.22 -16.38
C THR A 422 -9.83 -6.33 -16.86
N PRO A 423 -10.95 -6.90 -17.37
CA PRO A 423 -12.13 -6.13 -17.71
C PRO A 423 -12.71 -5.49 -16.45
N GLN A 424 -13.18 -4.25 -16.57
CA GLN A 424 -13.91 -3.57 -15.50
C GLN A 424 -15.41 -3.86 -15.62
N ASP A 425 -15.76 -5.14 -15.67
CA ASP A 425 -17.14 -5.59 -15.82
C ASP A 425 -17.85 -5.64 -14.45
N TYR A 426 -19.06 -5.10 -14.40
CA TYR A 426 -19.85 -5.02 -13.17
C TYR A 426 -21.10 -5.89 -13.25
N PRO A 427 -21.43 -6.64 -12.19
CA PRO A 427 -22.64 -7.46 -12.16
C PRO A 427 -23.91 -6.59 -12.10
N ASP A 428 -23.82 -5.37 -11.55
CA ASP A 428 -24.93 -4.45 -11.39
C ASP A 428 -24.46 -2.99 -11.28
N GLY A 429 -25.44 -2.06 -11.36
CA GLY A 429 -25.21 -0.62 -11.30
C GLY A 429 -24.92 -0.06 -9.90
N THR A 430 -24.74 -0.92 -8.87
CA THR A 430 -24.14 -0.45 -7.62
C THR A 430 -22.67 -0.17 -7.82
N PHE A 431 -22.07 -0.88 -8.79
CA PHE A 431 -20.64 -0.99 -8.98
C PHE A 431 -20.07 -1.30 -7.59
N GLN A 432 -19.98 -2.56 -7.17
CA GLN A 432 -19.30 -2.90 -5.92
C GLN A 432 -18.19 -3.88 -6.20
N ASN A 433 -18.55 -4.98 -6.84
CA ASN A 433 -17.65 -6.06 -7.21
C ASN A 433 -17.43 -6.07 -8.72
N TYR A 434 -16.29 -6.59 -9.15
CA TYR A 434 -16.13 -7.03 -10.53
C TYR A 434 -16.78 -8.39 -10.74
N GLN A 435 -17.28 -8.63 -11.95
CA GLN A 435 -17.69 -9.97 -12.35
C GLN A 435 -16.47 -10.82 -12.68
N THR A 436 -15.46 -10.23 -13.32
CA THR A 436 -14.19 -10.88 -13.61
C THR A 436 -13.29 -10.92 -12.38
N LYS A 437 -12.66 -12.07 -12.17
CA LYS A 437 -11.64 -12.22 -11.12
C LYS A 437 -10.39 -11.45 -11.51
N LEU A 438 -9.91 -10.64 -10.57
CA LEU A 438 -8.73 -9.81 -10.79
C LEU A 438 -7.44 -10.62 -10.83
N HIS A 439 -6.54 -10.12 -11.67
CA HIS A 439 -5.15 -10.50 -11.70
C HIS A 439 -4.31 -9.24 -11.43
N ASN A 440 -3.14 -9.41 -10.83
CA ASN A 440 -2.12 -8.35 -10.68
C ASN A 440 -1.04 -8.52 -11.74
N GLY A 441 -0.30 -7.44 -12.02
CA GLY A 441 0.89 -7.45 -12.88
C GLY A 441 0.62 -7.56 -14.39
N LYS A 442 1.71 -7.50 -15.18
CA LYS A 442 1.69 -7.55 -16.65
C LYS A 442 1.65 -9.00 -17.19
N GLY A 443 0.90 -9.23 -18.28
CA GLY A 443 0.92 -10.48 -19.05
C GLY A 443 0.50 -11.74 -18.28
N GLY A 444 -0.40 -11.58 -17.29
CA GLY A 444 -0.88 -12.67 -16.44
C GLY A 444 0.05 -13.08 -15.29
N ASN A 445 1.22 -12.44 -15.14
CA ASN A 445 2.13 -12.68 -14.02
C ASN A 445 1.68 -11.91 -12.78
N LYS A 446 1.41 -12.61 -11.68
CA LYS A 446 1.06 -11.96 -10.41
C LYS A 446 2.23 -11.14 -9.85
N VAL A 447 2.10 -9.81 -9.84
CA VAL A 447 3.07 -8.87 -9.25
C VAL A 447 2.56 -8.31 -7.92
N GLY A 448 3.26 -8.59 -6.83
CA GLY A 448 2.98 -8.01 -5.52
C GLY A 448 3.59 -6.61 -5.38
N ALA A 449 2.86 -5.68 -4.78
CA ALA A 449 3.33 -4.33 -4.50
C ALA A 449 3.13 -3.95 -3.02
N LEU A 450 4.20 -3.46 -2.39
CA LEU A 450 4.19 -2.91 -1.04
C LEU A 450 4.72 -1.48 -1.08
N LEU A 451 3.91 -0.53 -0.63
CA LEU A 451 4.27 0.88 -0.50
C LEU A 451 4.37 1.24 0.97
N MET A 452 5.49 1.82 1.38
CA MET A 452 5.75 2.23 2.75
C MET A 452 6.30 3.65 2.77
N CYS A 453 5.84 4.48 3.69
CA CYS A 453 6.41 5.81 3.89
C CYS A 453 6.37 6.29 5.34
N ASP A 454 7.35 7.12 5.70
CA ASP A 454 7.31 7.87 6.96
C ASP A 454 6.29 9.04 6.88
N GLY A 455 6.01 9.51 5.66
CA GLY A 455 4.97 10.49 5.35
C GLY A 455 3.56 9.89 5.24
N ARG A 456 2.80 10.41 4.27
CA ARG A 456 1.46 10.00 3.83
C ARG A 456 1.51 9.34 2.47
N VAL A 457 0.49 8.54 2.19
CA VAL A 457 0.18 8.13 0.83
C VAL A 457 -1.02 8.94 0.35
N LEU A 458 -0.79 9.79 -0.66
CA LEU A 458 -1.80 10.63 -1.27
C LEU A 458 -2.31 10.00 -2.56
N ILE A 459 -3.60 10.16 -2.87
CA ILE A 459 -4.16 9.74 -4.15
C ILE A 459 -4.47 10.99 -4.97
N ASP A 460 -3.86 11.10 -6.15
CA ASP A 460 -3.95 12.26 -7.04
C ASP A 460 -4.78 11.91 -8.29
N VAL A 461 -5.98 12.49 -8.38
CA VAL A 461 -6.88 12.38 -9.53
C VAL A 461 -6.91 13.65 -10.37
N SER A 462 -5.95 14.58 -10.18
CA SER A 462 -5.91 15.83 -10.94
C SER A 462 -5.61 15.62 -12.43
N ARG A 463 -5.02 14.47 -12.79
CA ARG A 463 -4.56 14.13 -14.14
C ARG A 463 -5.27 12.88 -14.70
N PRO A 464 -6.50 13.00 -15.23
CA PRO A 464 -7.23 11.86 -15.79
C PRO A 464 -6.48 11.07 -16.87
N SER A 465 -5.50 11.65 -17.59
CA SER A 465 -4.71 10.85 -18.54
C SER A 465 -3.86 9.74 -17.90
N LEU A 466 -3.59 9.81 -16.59
CA LEU A 466 -2.78 8.82 -15.90
C LEU A 466 -3.57 7.57 -15.48
N PHE A 467 -4.90 7.61 -15.49
CA PHE A 467 -5.75 6.47 -15.11
C PHE A 467 -6.88 6.15 -16.09
N LEU A 468 -7.27 7.06 -17.00
CA LEU A 468 -8.39 6.82 -17.92
C LEU A 468 -8.00 6.31 -19.31
N ALA A 469 -6.74 5.93 -19.54
CA ALA A 469 -6.29 5.57 -20.89
C ALA A 469 -7.09 4.42 -21.53
N ASN A 470 -7.66 3.53 -20.70
CA ASN A 470 -8.26 2.28 -21.13
C ASN A 470 -9.75 2.44 -21.40
N GLU A 471 -10.41 3.18 -20.52
CA GLU A 471 -11.80 3.58 -20.58
C GLU A 471 -12.01 4.61 -21.69
N MET A 472 -11.02 5.51 -21.88
CA MET A 472 -11.14 6.58 -22.86
C MET A 472 -10.98 6.10 -24.30
N LYS A 473 -10.18 5.07 -24.58
CA LYS A 473 -9.99 4.58 -25.96
C LYS A 473 -11.29 4.11 -26.66
N PRO A 474 -12.08 3.17 -26.10
CA PRO A 474 -13.35 2.76 -26.70
C PRO A 474 -14.34 3.92 -26.72
N TYR A 475 -14.40 4.71 -25.65
CA TYR A 475 -15.33 5.84 -25.60
C TYR A 475 -14.99 6.97 -26.58
N PHE A 476 -13.71 7.28 -26.78
CA PHE A 476 -13.25 8.20 -27.81
C PHE A 476 -13.68 7.74 -29.20
N SER A 477 -13.52 6.44 -29.49
CA SER A 477 -13.91 5.86 -30.77
C SER A 477 -15.41 5.98 -31.02
N PHE A 478 -16.22 5.67 -30.00
CA PHE A 478 -17.66 5.87 -30.02
C PHE A 478 -18.03 7.35 -30.20
N ALA A 479 -17.45 8.25 -29.40
CA ALA A 479 -17.74 9.67 -29.44
C ALA A 479 -17.37 10.31 -30.78
N LEU A 480 -16.22 9.93 -31.35
CA LEU A 480 -15.79 10.39 -32.66
C LEU A 480 -16.77 9.93 -33.74
N GLY A 481 -17.15 8.65 -33.78
CA GLY A 481 -18.09 8.19 -34.80
C GLY A 481 -19.50 8.75 -34.63
N MET A 482 -19.96 9.01 -33.40
CA MET A 482 -21.23 9.70 -33.12
C MET A 482 -21.18 11.17 -33.58
N THR A 483 -19.98 11.74 -33.70
CA THR A 483 -19.79 13.08 -34.25
C THR A 483 -19.81 13.08 -35.79
N LEU A 484 -19.61 11.92 -36.42
CA LEU A 484 -19.63 11.78 -37.89
C LEU A 484 -21.06 11.60 -38.46
N HIS A 485 -22.12 11.51 -37.63
CA HIS A 485 -23.53 11.48 -38.07
C HIS A 485 -24.54 11.80 -36.92
N PRO A 486 -25.69 12.48 -37.19
CA PRO A 486 -26.79 12.61 -36.22
C PRO A 486 -27.46 11.26 -35.87
N ALA A 487 -27.35 10.80 -34.63
CA ALA A 487 -27.68 9.42 -34.23
C ALA A 487 -29.17 9.06 -34.33
N SER A 488 -29.46 7.95 -35.01
CA SER A 488 -30.65 7.13 -34.72
C SER A 488 -30.28 6.06 -33.66
N PRO A 489 -31.24 5.54 -32.88
CA PRO A 489 -30.98 4.47 -31.91
C PRO A 489 -30.34 3.22 -32.53
N GLU A 490 -30.66 2.92 -33.79
CA GLU A 490 -30.08 1.80 -34.54
C GLU A 490 -28.59 2.02 -34.82
N LEU A 491 -28.21 3.22 -35.28
CA LEU A 491 -26.82 3.56 -35.53
C LEU A 491 -26.00 3.60 -34.23
N GLU A 492 -26.55 4.11 -33.13
CA GLU A 492 -25.87 4.10 -31.83
C GLU A 492 -25.56 2.65 -31.39
N LYS A 493 -26.53 1.74 -31.57
CA LYS A 493 -26.35 0.33 -31.25
C LYS A 493 -25.27 -0.32 -32.13
N ASP A 494 -25.34 -0.12 -33.44
CA ASP A 494 -24.35 -0.66 -34.39
C ASP A 494 -22.93 -0.16 -34.07
N MET A 495 -22.80 1.13 -33.71
CA MET A 495 -21.56 1.74 -33.28
C MET A 495 -20.98 1.12 -32.01
N ARG A 496 -21.82 0.87 -30.99
CA ARG A 496 -21.39 0.19 -29.76
C ARG A 496 -20.90 -1.22 -30.05
N GLU A 497 -21.66 -1.98 -30.83
CA GLU A 497 -21.28 -3.34 -31.21
C GLU A 497 -19.98 -3.38 -32.04
N ALA A 498 -19.73 -2.35 -32.85
CA ALA A 498 -18.52 -2.24 -33.67
C ALA A 498 -17.29 -1.76 -32.89
N PHE A 499 -17.40 -0.68 -32.10
CA PHE A 499 -16.24 -0.01 -31.50
C PHE A 499 -16.03 -0.32 -30.02
N CYS A 500 -17.08 -0.71 -29.31
CA CYS A 500 -17.05 -0.94 -27.87
C CYS A 500 -17.43 -2.38 -27.48
N PRO A 501 -16.92 -3.44 -28.14
CA PRO A 501 -17.08 -4.78 -27.58
C PRO A 501 -16.28 -4.90 -26.27
N VAL A 502 -16.78 -5.70 -25.32
CA VAL A 502 -16.07 -6.01 -24.05
C VAL A 502 -14.67 -6.55 -24.32
N ASP A 503 -14.53 -7.34 -25.39
CA ASP A 503 -13.26 -7.85 -25.89
C ASP A 503 -12.77 -6.93 -27.03
N PRO A 504 -11.76 -6.07 -26.79
CA PRO A 504 -11.32 -5.06 -27.77
C PRO A 504 -10.79 -5.65 -29.08
N THR A 505 -10.45 -6.94 -29.11
CA THR A 505 -10.00 -7.65 -30.33
C THR A 505 -11.14 -7.90 -31.32
N LYS A 506 -12.39 -7.79 -30.87
CA LYS A 506 -13.59 -7.99 -31.69
C LYS A 506 -14.11 -6.72 -32.35
N ARG A 507 -13.37 -5.61 -32.26
CA ARG A 507 -13.75 -4.34 -32.91
C ARG A 507 -13.88 -4.52 -34.43
N LYS A 508 -14.89 -3.87 -35.01
CA LYS A 508 -15.22 -3.94 -36.45
C LYS A 508 -15.13 -2.55 -37.08
N PRO A 509 -14.89 -2.45 -38.40
CA PRO A 509 -15.00 -1.19 -39.12
C PRO A 509 -16.46 -0.72 -39.19
N ILE A 510 -16.66 0.60 -39.31
CA ILE A 510 -17.96 1.17 -39.71
C ILE A 510 -17.87 1.61 -41.17
N LEU A 511 -18.91 1.30 -41.95
CA LEU A 511 -19.00 1.64 -43.36
C LEU A 511 -19.86 2.90 -43.53
N GLY A 512 -19.35 3.89 -44.26
CA GLY A 512 -20.07 5.15 -44.50
C GLY A 512 -21.27 4.98 -45.42
N LEU A 513 -21.26 3.95 -46.26
CA LEU A 513 -22.31 3.67 -47.23
C LEU A 513 -22.99 2.32 -46.93
N GLY A 514 -24.31 2.31 -47.04
CA GLY A 514 -25.18 1.16 -46.86
C GLY A 514 -25.60 0.50 -48.18
N VAL A 515 -26.57 -0.40 -48.07
CA VAL A 515 -27.12 -1.15 -49.22
C VAL A 515 -27.70 -0.17 -50.25
N PRO A 516 -27.51 -0.40 -51.56
CA PRO A 516 -28.12 0.42 -52.61
C PRO A 516 -29.64 0.50 -52.45
N GLY A 517 -30.18 1.71 -52.58
CA GLY A 517 -31.61 1.95 -52.64
C GLY A 517 -32.24 1.40 -53.93
N PRO A 518 -33.57 1.52 -54.09
CA PRO A 518 -34.29 1.07 -55.28
C PRO A 518 -33.80 1.71 -56.60
N ASP A 519 -33.15 2.86 -56.51
CA ASP A 519 -32.53 3.65 -57.58
C ASP A 519 -31.05 3.30 -57.85
N GLY A 520 -30.48 2.35 -57.09
CA GLY A 520 -29.09 1.90 -57.22
C GLY A 520 -28.06 2.82 -56.56
N VAL A 521 -28.50 3.92 -55.91
CA VAL A 521 -27.62 4.83 -55.17
C VAL A 521 -27.37 4.26 -53.77
N GLN A 522 -26.12 4.20 -53.32
CA GLN A 522 -25.83 3.74 -51.96
C GLN A 522 -26.36 4.74 -50.93
N VAL A 523 -27.11 4.23 -49.95
CA VAL A 523 -27.66 5.05 -48.86
C VAL A 523 -26.54 5.45 -47.92
N ALA A 524 -26.38 6.74 -47.64
CA ALA A 524 -25.42 7.19 -46.63
C ALA A 524 -25.82 6.69 -45.23
N LEU A 525 -24.92 5.98 -44.54
CA LEU A 525 -25.10 5.52 -43.17
C LEU A 525 -24.42 6.46 -42.16
N TYR A 526 -23.26 7.03 -42.51
CA TYR A 526 -22.53 8.01 -41.68
C TYR A 526 -22.24 9.26 -42.51
N GLY A 527 -22.73 10.44 -42.09
CA GLY A 527 -22.95 11.59 -42.97
C GLY A 527 -21.65 12.18 -43.46
N THR A 528 -20.78 12.55 -42.51
CA THR A 528 -19.44 13.08 -42.80
C THR A 528 -18.59 12.05 -43.55
N LEU A 529 -18.70 10.77 -43.18
CA LEU A 529 -17.92 9.68 -43.79
C LEU A 529 -18.33 9.43 -45.25
N ALA A 530 -19.64 9.24 -45.49
CA ALA A 530 -20.22 9.08 -46.82
C ALA A 530 -19.95 10.30 -47.70
N TRP A 531 -20.02 11.51 -47.13
CA TRP A 531 -19.75 12.74 -47.86
C TRP A 531 -18.28 12.82 -48.30
N LEU A 532 -17.34 12.54 -47.41
CA LEU A 532 -15.90 12.53 -47.73
C LEU A 532 -15.55 11.50 -48.80
N PHE A 533 -16.13 10.31 -48.72
CA PHE A 533 -15.94 9.25 -49.71
C PHE A 533 -16.46 9.67 -51.10
N ASN A 534 -17.67 10.24 -51.15
CA ASN A 534 -18.27 10.71 -52.40
C ASN A 534 -17.62 11.99 -52.96
N ASN A 535 -16.88 12.75 -52.14
CA ASN A 535 -16.26 14.03 -52.49
C ASN A 535 -14.75 14.03 -52.24
N HIS A 536 -14.07 13.01 -52.77
CA HIS A 536 -12.67 12.68 -52.49
C HIS A 536 -11.67 13.87 -52.67
N HIS A 537 -11.96 14.81 -53.58
CA HIS A 537 -11.07 15.94 -53.89
C HIS A 537 -11.54 17.31 -53.34
N THR A 538 -12.64 17.35 -52.60
CA THR A 538 -13.20 18.60 -52.08
C THR A 538 -12.53 18.99 -50.77
N GLU A 539 -11.93 20.18 -50.71
CA GLU A 539 -11.16 20.69 -49.55
C GLU A 539 -11.65 22.05 -49.02
N SER A 540 -12.68 22.66 -49.62
CA SER A 540 -13.24 23.94 -49.16
C SER A 540 -14.62 24.21 -49.74
N GLY A 541 -15.35 25.14 -49.13
CA GLY A 541 -16.64 25.67 -49.60
C GLY A 541 -17.82 25.31 -48.70
N PRO A 542 -19.01 25.90 -48.91
CA PRO A 542 -20.11 25.81 -47.94
C PRO A 542 -20.56 24.38 -47.60
N GLY A 543 -20.54 23.48 -48.58
CA GLY A 543 -20.87 22.06 -48.36
C GLY A 543 -19.77 21.30 -47.62
N TYR A 544 -18.50 21.64 -47.84
CA TYR A 544 -17.38 21.07 -47.09
C TYR A 544 -17.42 21.55 -45.63
N ASP A 545 -17.54 22.86 -45.43
CA ASP A 545 -17.54 23.48 -44.11
C ASP A 545 -18.68 22.91 -43.24
N ALA A 546 -19.88 22.73 -43.82
CA ALA A 546 -21.02 22.15 -43.12
C ALA A 546 -20.80 20.68 -42.70
N ASN A 547 -20.15 19.86 -43.52
CA ASN A 547 -19.93 18.44 -43.21
C ASN A 547 -18.72 18.20 -42.30
N MET A 548 -17.75 19.13 -42.28
CA MET A 548 -16.54 19.05 -41.44
C MET A 548 -16.71 19.74 -40.09
N ALA A 549 -17.73 20.60 -39.92
CA ALA A 549 -17.91 21.41 -38.71
C ALA A 549 -17.84 20.58 -37.43
N ASP A 550 -18.63 19.51 -37.33
CA ASP A 550 -18.71 18.67 -36.13
C ASP A 550 -17.37 17.92 -35.86
N LEU A 551 -16.70 17.44 -36.91
CA LEU A 551 -15.37 16.82 -36.80
C LEU A 551 -14.31 17.80 -36.28
N ILE A 552 -14.32 19.02 -36.80
CA ILE A 552 -13.40 20.08 -36.36
C ILE A 552 -13.73 20.49 -34.92
N ASP A 553 -15.01 20.62 -34.59
CA ASP A 553 -15.48 20.98 -33.26
C ASP A 553 -15.14 19.91 -32.21
N PHE A 554 -15.16 18.63 -32.58
CA PHE A 554 -14.75 17.52 -31.72
C PHE A 554 -13.33 17.70 -31.19
N PHE A 555 -12.38 18.05 -32.08
CA PHE A 555 -10.98 18.25 -31.71
C PHE A 555 -10.66 19.68 -31.24
N THR A 556 -11.63 20.60 -31.27
CA THR A 556 -11.41 21.98 -30.84
C THR A 556 -11.73 22.16 -29.35
N PRO A 557 -10.82 22.76 -28.56
CA PRO A 557 -11.06 22.99 -27.13
C PRO A 557 -12.40 23.69 -26.85
N GLY A 558 -13.14 23.18 -25.86
CA GLY A 558 -14.39 23.79 -25.42
C GLY A 558 -14.16 25.05 -24.57
N ALA A 559 -15.05 26.05 -24.69
CA ALA A 559 -14.98 27.30 -23.93
C ALA A 559 -15.45 27.19 -22.46
N SER A 560 -16.04 26.06 -22.06
CA SER A 560 -16.65 25.87 -20.72
C SER A 560 -16.67 24.40 -20.32
N ALA A 561 -16.88 24.14 -19.01
CA ALA A 561 -17.01 22.81 -18.43
C ALA A 561 -18.02 21.93 -19.21
N PRO A 562 -17.76 20.61 -19.33
CA PRO A 562 -18.49 19.74 -20.25
C PRO A 562 -19.98 19.61 -19.90
N GLY A 563 -20.84 19.87 -20.89
CA GLY A 563 -22.26 19.53 -20.87
C GLY A 563 -22.55 18.27 -21.71
N PRO A 564 -23.68 17.57 -21.46
CA PRO A 564 -24.01 16.30 -22.11
C PRO A 564 -24.26 16.40 -23.64
N SER A 565 -24.29 17.60 -24.22
CA SER A 565 -24.65 17.84 -25.62
C SER A 565 -23.47 18.19 -26.54
N THR A 566 -22.22 18.18 -26.05
CA THR A 566 -21.05 18.46 -26.90
C THR A 566 -19.93 17.47 -26.62
N LEU A 567 -19.86 16.39 -27.41
CA LEU A 567 -18.74 15.45 -27.41
C LEU A 567 -17.49 16.18 -27.93
N ARG A 568 -16.47 16.34 -27.09
CA ARG A 568 -15.21 17.02 -27.47
C ARG A 568 -14.01 16.31 -26.85
N PHE A 569 -12.98 16.11 -27.66
CA PHE A 569 -11.64 15.75 -27.25
C PHE A 569 -10.67 16.85 -27.73
N GLY A 570 -10.76 18.02 -27.08
CA GLY A 570 -10.05 19.22 -27.51
C GLY A 570 -8.53 19.07 -27.50
N ILE A 571 -7.88 19.49 -28.58
CA ILE A 571 -6.42 19.60 -28.71
C ILE A 571 -6.07 21.08 -28.87
N ASP A 572 -5.32 21.64 -27.93
CA ASP A 572 -4.98 23.07 -27.89
C ASP A 572 -4.01 23.43 -29.02
N ASP A 573 -3.03 22.56 -29.30
CA ASP A 573 -2.06 22.75 -30.37
C ASP A 573 -2.73 22.68 -31.75
N VAL A 574 -2.85 23.85 -32.39
CA VAL A 574 -3.55 24.02 -33.67
C VAL A 574 -2.93 23.17 -34.78
N GLN A 575 -1.61 22.99 -34.77
CA GLN A 575 -0.90 22.24 -35.81
C GLN A 575 -1.18 20.74 -35.70
N THR A 576 -1.01 20.16 -34.51
CA THR A 576 -1.31 18.75 -34.24
C THR A 576 -2.80 18.48 -34.38
N ARG A 577 -3.68 19.39 -33.94
CA ARG A 577 -5.12 19.30 -34.21
C ARG A 577 -5.43 19.18 -35.70
N GLY A 578 -4.84 20.04 -36.53
CA GLY A 578 -4.97 19.97 -37.98
C GLY A 578 -4.50 18.63 -38.54
N GLN A 579 -3.36 18.12 -38.08
CA GLN A 579 -2.84 16.81 -38.51
C GLN A 579 -3.78 15.66 -38.17
N ILE A 580 -4.41 15.69 -37.00
CA ILE A 580 -5.39 14.67 -36.58
C ILE A 580 -6.64 14.71 -37.48
N VAL A 581 -7.15 15.91 -37.79
CA VAL A 581 -8.29 16.07 -38.71
C VAL A 581 -7.96 15.57 -40.11
N GLU A 582 -6.77 15.87 -40.62
CA GLU A 582 -6.28 15.35 -41.90
C GLU A 582 -6.16 13.82 -41.91
N GLU A 583 -5.76 13.22 -40.78
CA GLU A 583 -5.69 11.78 -40.62
C GLU A 583 -7.08 11.13 -40.73
N VAL A 584 -8.08 11.69 -40.07
CA VAL A 584 -9.49 11.24 -40.17
C VAL A 584 -9.98 11.35 -41.62
N LYS A 585 -9.73 12.51 -42.26
CA LYS A 585 -10.11 12.73 -43.67
C LYS A 585 -9.52 11.68 -44.60
N ARG A 586 -8.22 11.37 -44.44
CA ARG A 586 -7.53 10.39 -45.27
C ARG A 586 -8.19 9.01 -45.14
N ALA A 587 -8.42 8.55 -43.90
CA ALA A 587 -9.05 7.27 -43.63
C ALA A 587 -10.43 7.16 -44.31
N CYS A 588 -11.28 8.18 -44.15
CA CYS A 588 -12.62 8.18 -44.73
C CYS A 588 -12.64 8.23 -46.27
N ARG A 589 -11.67 8.92 -46.90
CA ARG A 589 -11.60 9.08 -48.36
C ARG A 589 -11.12 7.82 -49.07
N ASP A 590 -10.13 7.12 -48.50
CA ASP A 590 -9.48 5.98 -49.15
C ASP A 590 -10.39 4.74 -49.22
N GLY A 591 -11.08 4.42 -48.11
CA GLY A 591 -11.85 3.17 -47.97
C GLY A 591 -13.37 3.35 -47.94
N GLY A 592 -13.88 4.55 -47.66
CA GLY A 592 -15.30 4.77 -47.37
C GLY A 592 -15.74 4.10 -46.06
N ASP A 593 -14.77 3.76 -45.21
CA ASP A 593 -14.94 3.16 -43.91
C ASP A 593 -13.96 3.77 -42.90
N LEU A 594 -14.18 3.48 -41.63
CA LEU A 594 -13.25 3.82 -40.56
C LEU A 594 -12.86 2.53 -39.84
N THR A 595 -11.63 2.07 -40.07
CA THR A 595 -11.17 0.80 -39.53
C THR A 595 -10.67 0.94 -38.09
N PRO A 596 -10.64 -0.16 -37.30
CA PRO A 596 -10.04 -0.15 -35.97
C PRO A 596 -8.58 0.33 -35.95
N LYS A 597 -7.84 0.09 -37.03
CA LYS A 597 -6.44 0.52 -37.17
C LYS A 597 -6.33 2.04 -37.31
N ASP A 598 -7.19 2.63 -38.13
CA ASP A 598 -7.22 4.08 -38.34
C ASP A 598 -7.62 4.79 -37.04
N LEU A 599 -8.64 4.29 -36.35
CA LEU A 599 -9.06 4.78 -35.04
C LEU A 599 -7.94 4.73 -34.00
N ASP A 600 -7.19 3.63 -33.94
CA ASP A 600 -6.09 3.48 -33.01
C ASP A 600 -4.96 4.47 -33.29
N GLN A 601 -4.69 4.76 -34.57
CA GLN A 601 -3.73 5.78 -34.98
C GLN A 601 -4.20 7.19 -34.60
N ILE A 602 -5.45 7.54 -34.92
CA ILE A 602 -6.07 8.82 -34.58
C ILE A 602 -6.05 9.04 -33.06
N TYR A 603 -6.48 8.03 -32.29
CA TYR A 603 -6.47 8.07 -30.83
C TYR A 603 -5.04 8.24 -30.29
N SER A 604 -4.07 7.48 -30.79
CA SER A 604 -2.67 7.57 -30.36
C SER A 604 -2.09 8.98 -30.56
N MET A 605 -2.39 9.61 -31.70
CA MET A 605 -1.99 10.99 -31.98
C MET A 605 -2.64 11.98 -31.01
N ALA A 606 -3.96 11.88 -30.84
CA ALA A 606 -4.73 12.76 -29.96
C ALA A 606 -4.33 12.60 -28.48
N TRP A 607 -4.22 11.37 -28.00
CA TRP A 607 -3.86 11.04 -26.61
C TRP A 607 -2.46 11.53 -26.26
N LYS A 608 -1.47 11.26 -27.11
CA LYS A 608 -0.09 11.70 -26.90
C LYS A 608 0.00 13.22 -26.77
N GLN A 609 -0.75 13.94 -27.59
CA GLN A 609 -0.78 15.41 -27.52
C GLN A 609 -1.55 15.88 -26.27
N ALA A 610 -2.67 15.25 -25.92
CA ALA A 610 -3.44 15.58 -24.72
C ALA A 610 -2.62 15.40 -23.43
N VAL A 611 -1.85 14.32 -23.29
CA VAL A 611 -0.94 14.08 -22.14
C VAL A 611 0.09 15.21 -22.03
N LYS A 612 0.67 15.63 -23.15
CA LYS A 612 1.65 16.72 -23.19
C LYS A 612 1.03 18.06 -22.78
N GLU A 613 -0.15 18.39 -23.31
CA GLU A 613 -0.87 19.63 -23.00
C GLU A 613 -1.31 19.65 -21.54
N GLU A 614 -1.84 18.54 -21.04
CA GLU A 614 -2.22 18.40 -19.65
C GLU A 614 -1.00 18.66 -18.76
N ALA A 615 0.13 17.98 -18.97
CA ALA A 615 1.35 18.17 -18.20
C ALA A 615 1.83 19.64 -18.14
N GLN A 616 1.70 20.39 -19.23
CA GLN A 616 2.20 21.76 -19.34
C GLN A 616 1.23 22.82 -18.81
N ASN A 617 -0.05 22.73 -19.21
CA ASN A 617 -1.09 23.69 -18.87
C ASN A 617 -2.47 23.02 -18.97
N PRO A 618 -2.91 22.33 -17.90
CA PRO A 618 -4.19 21.62 -17.93
C PRO A 618 -5.37 22.56 -18.21
N LYS A 619 -6.37 22.07 -18.96
CA LYS A 619 -7.61 22.79 -19.24
C LYS A 619 -8.79 21.81 -19.28
N ALA A 620 -9.90 22.17 -18.64
CA ALA A 620 -11.10 21.33 -18.59
C ALA A 620 -11.70 21.02 -19.98
N GLY A 621 -11.48 21.90 -20.97
CA GLY A 621 -11.98 21.73 -22.35
C GLY A 621 -11.08 20.91 -23.27
N CYS A 622 -9.98 20.33 -22.76
CA CYS A 622 -9.02 19.56 -23.55
C CYS A 622 -8.92 18.09 -23.12
N GLY A 623 -8.57 17.23 -24.07
CA GLY A 623 -8.22 15.83 -23.85
C GLY A 623 -9.25 15.05 -23.02
N PRO A 624 -8.80 14.17 -22.09
CA PRO A 624 -9.70 13.34 -21.30
C PRO A 624 -10.60 14.14 -20.35
N MET A 625 -10.16 15.31 -19.87
CA MET A 625 -10.97 16.17 -18.98
C MET A 625 -12.28 16.62 -19.64
N ALA A 626 -12.27 16.87 -20.95
CA ALA A 626 -13.46 17.29 -21.69
C ALA A 626 -14.47 16.14 -21.88
N LEU A 627 -13.98 14.90 -21.94
CA LEU A 627 -14.76 13.76 -22.42
C LEU A 627 -15.27 12.86 -21.28
N VAL A 628 -14.60 12.86 -20.11
CA VAL A 628 -14.94 12.00 -18.95
C VAL A 628 -16.37 12.15 -18.43
N SER A 629 -16.96 13.34 -18.54
CA SER A 629 -18.36 13.57 -18.15
C SER A 629 -19.34 12.76 -18.99
N GLY A 630 -19.05 12.63 -20.29
CA GLY A 630 -19.81 11.80 -21.22
C GLY A 630 -19.50 10.31 -21.04
N LEU A 631 -18.24 9.95 -20.76
CA LEU A 631 -17.82 8.57 -20.48
C LEU A 631 -18.69 7.97 -19.37
N PHE A 632 -18.84 8.70 -18.26
CA PHE A 632 -19.69 8.28 -17.15
C PHE A 632 -21.15 8.07 -17.56
N ASP A 633 -21.70 8.98 -18.36
CA ASP A 633 -23.10 8.91 -18.78
C ASP A 633 -23.37 7.76 -19.73
N GLU A 634 -22.38 7.35 -20.52
CA GLU A 634 -22.50 6.21 -21.42
C GLU A 634 -22.23 4.87 -20.74
N ALA A 635 -21.21 4.80 -19.87
CA ALA A 635 -20.86 3.58 -19.14
C ALA A 635 -22.00 3.09 -18.22
N LYS A 636 -22.83 4.00 -17.69
CA LYS A 636 -23.95 3.63 -16.83
C LYS A 636 -25.15 3.02 -17.57
N LYS A 637 -25.22 3.14 -18.91
CA LYS A 637 -26.38 2.70 -19.71
C LYS A 637 -26.36 1.18 -19.94
N ASP A 638 -25.21 0.62 -20.26
CA ASP A 638 -25.03 -0.81 -20.48
C ASP A 638 -23.71 -1.29 -19.86
N LEU A 639 -23.81 -2.17 -18.86
CA LEU A 639 -22.65 -2.73 -18.16
C LEU A 639 -22.01 -3.91 -18.92
N LYS A 640 -22.55 -4.26 -20.09
CA LYS A 640 -22.14 -5.41 -20.90
C LYS A 640 -21.40 -5.01 -22.18
N ASP A 641 -21.14 -3.73 -22.39
CA ASP A 641 -20.26 -3.25 -23.47
C ASP A 641 -18.88 -2.84 -22.91
N GLY A 642 -17.97 -2.42 -23.80
CA GLY A 642 -16.60 -2.04 -23.48
C GLY A 642 -16.44 -0.59 -23.01
N ILE A 643 -17.53 0.15 -22.75
CA ILE A 643 -17.49 1.50 -22.19
C ILE A 643 -17.55 1.41 -20.66
N PHE A 644 -16.38 1.41 -20.04
CA PHE A 644 -16.27 1.23 -18.59
C PHE A 644 -16.40 2.55 -17.82
N MET A 645 -16.78 2.43 -16.54
CA MET A 645 -16.84 3.56 -15.62
C MET A 645 -15.46 4.16 -15.39
N PRO A 646 -15.31 5.48 -15.27
CA PRO A 646 -14.02 6.07 -14.91
C PRO A 646 -13.56 5.56 -13.54
N GLU A 647 -12.41 4.90 -13.49
CA GLU A 647 -11.85 4.29 -12.29
C GLU A 647 -10.35 4.57 -12.16
N ILE A 648 -9.86 4.74 -10.92
CA ILE A 648 -8.46 4.61 -10.55
C ILE A 648 -8.31 3.40 -9.62
N THR A 649 -7.49 2.44 -10.02
CA THR A 649 -7.28 1.17 -9.33
C THR A 649 -5.87 1.08 -8.78
N ILE A 650 -5.78 0.83 -7.47
CA ILE A 650 -4.52 0.68 -6.75
C ILE A 650 -4.46 -0.74 -6.21
N ASN A 651 -3.47 -1.51 -6.63
CA ASN A 651 -3.26 -2.88 -6.16
C ASN A 651 -1.97 -2.98 -5.35
N ALA A 652 -2.03 -2.59 -4.09
CA ALA A 652 -0.87 -2.57 -3.21
C ALA A 652 -1.28 -2.65 -1.74
N ALA A 653 -0.38 -3.19 -0.92
CA ALA A 653 -0.42 -2.90 0.51
C ALA A 653 0.21 -1.52 0.76
N ILE A 654 -0.54 -0.63 1.39
CA ILE A 654 -0.14 0.75 1.63
C ILE A 654 0.12 0.95 3.12
N VAL A 655 1.30 1.41 3.48
CA VAL A 655 1.68 1.77 4.84
C VAL A 655 2.17 3.21 4.89
N SER A 656 1.48 4.03 5.70
CA SER A 656 1.87 5.40 6.00
C SER A 656 2.12 5.56 7.49
N SER A 657 2.97 6.51 7.86
CA SER A 657 3.34 6.68 9.27
C SER A 657 2.84 7.99 9.88
N THR A 658 2.42 8.94 9.05
CA THR A 658 1.91 10.24 9.51
C THR A 658 0.49 10.11 10.10
N ARG A 659 0.26 10.77 11.24
CA ARG A 659 -1.07 10.90 11.87
C ARG A 659 -2.04 11.62 10.94
N ARG A 660 -3.34 11.34 11.11
CA ARG A 660 -4.38 11.98 10.30
C ARG A 660 -4.37 13.50 10.51
N ALA A 661 -4.25 14.23 9.41
CA ALA A 661 -4.10 15.69 9.42
C ALA A 661 -4.92 16.37 8.33
N SER A 662 -6.04 15.74 7.97
CA SER A 662 -7.04 16.29 7.09
C SER A 662 -8.15 16.97 7.88
N THR A 663 -8.97 17.79 7.22
CA THR A 663 -10.25 18.25 7.79
C THR A 663 -11.11 17.04 8.11
N PHE A 664 -11.01 16.58 9.35
CA PHE A 664 -11.58 15.33 9.80
C PHE A 664 -12.10 15.50 11.22
N ARG A 665 -13.37 15.15 11.42
CA ARG A 665 -13.97 15.05 12.74
C ARG A 665 -14.73 13.74 12.83
N ILE A 666 -14.65 13.12 13.99
CA ILE A 666 -15.25 11.82 14.28
C ILE A 666 -16.78 11.93 14.17
N GLY A 667 -17.40 10.94 13.54
CA GLY A 667 -18.85 10.82 13.50
C GLY A 667 -19.51 11.70 12.43
N ASN A 668 -20.66 12.29 12.76
CA ASN A 668 -21.55 12.98 11.82
C ASN A 668 -21.24 14.47 11.71
N VAL A 669 -20.17 14.79 10.98
CA VAL A 669 -19.70 16.16 10.79
C VAL A 669 -19.46 16.37 9.30
N GLY A 670 -19.46 17.64 8.85
CA GLY A 670 -19.36 18.04 7.43
C GLY A 670 -18.22 17.37 6.65
N PRO A 671 -18.13 17.58 5.32
CA PRO A 671 -17.40 16.71 4.41
C PRO A 671 -16.01 16.34 4.96
N LYS A 672 -15.84 15.05 5.27
CA LYS A 672 -14.58 14.49 5.74
C LYS A 672 -13.64 14.38 4.54
N VAL A 673 -12.43 14.85 4.72
CA VAL A 673 -11.40 14.81 3.69
C VAL A 673 -10.46 13.65 3.97
N LEU A 674 -10.18 12.83 2.96
CA LEU A 674 -9.12 11.82 3.02
C LEU A 674 -7.83 12.38 2.39
N ASP A 675 -6.77 11.58 2.40
CA ASP A 675 -5.47 11.93 1.82
C ASP A 675 -5.53 11.90 0.27
N GLU A 676 -6.31 12.81 -0.33
CA GLU A 676 -6.60 12.85 -1.77
C GLU A 676 -6.61 14.28 -2.34
N ILE A 677 -6.24 14.39 -3.63
CA ILE A 677 -6.10 15.66 -4.36
C ILE A 677 -6.62 15.50 -5.78
N GLY A 678 -7.28 16.51 -6.34
CA GLY A 678 -7.75 16.56 -7.72
C GLY A 678 -9.26 16.81 -7.86
N ASN A 679 -9.72 17.04 -9.09
CA ASN A 679 -11.12 17.31 -9.45
C ASN A 679 -11.82 18.37 -8.53
N ALA A 680 -11.14 19.48 -8.25
CA ALA A 680 -11.60 20.49 -7.30
C ALA A 680 -11.91 21.84 -7.99
N PRO A 681 -13.02 22.51 -7.66
CA PRO A 681 -13.34 23.83 -8.21
C PRO A 681 -12.49 24.94 -7.57
N GLY A 682 -12.10 25.95 -8.35
CA GLY A 682 -11.42 27.15 -7.81
C GLY A 682 -9.94 26.94 -7.47
N ALA A 683 -9.32 25.89 -8.01
CA ALA A 683 -7.91 25.54 -7.85
C ALA A 683 -7.13 25.58 -9.16
N GLU A 684 -7.69 26.22 -10.18
CA GLU A 684 -7.16 26.26 -11.54
C GLU A 684 -5.80 26.98 -11.60
N ASP A 685 -5.57 27.94 -10.69
CA ASP A 685 -4.29 28.62 -10.49
C ASP A 685 -3.16 27.69 -10.04
N GLN A 686 -3.51 26.54 -9.45
CA GLN A 686 -2.60 25.46 -9.06
C GLN A 686 -2.57 24.31 -10.07
N GLY A 687 -3.21 24.48 -11.24
CA GLY A 687 -3.31 23.45 -12.26
C GLY A 687 -4.30 22.32 -11.93
N ILE A 688 -5.21 22.53 -10.97
CA ILE A 688 -6.24 21.56 -10.58
C ILE A 688 -7.60 22.07 -11.05
N PHE A 689 -8.27 21.27 -11.88
CA PHE A 689 -9.55 21.64 -12.49
C PHE A 689 -10.66 20.70 -12.05
N GLN A 690 -11.87 21.23 -11.91
CA GLN A 690 -13.07 20.39 -11.81
C GLN A 690 -13.51 19.98 -13.22
N TYR A 691 -13.29 18.70 -13.56
CA TYR A 691 -13.68 18.12 -14.84
C TYR A 691 -14.89 17.18 -14.72
N LEU A 692 -15.24 16.77 -13.49
CA LEU A 692 -16.40 15.93 -13.21
C LEU A 692 -17.18 16.46 -12.00
N THR A 693 -18.49 16.60 -12.14
CA THR A 693 -19.39 17.12 -11.10
C THR A 693 -20.42 16.08 -10.67
N GLU A 694 -20.88 16.16 -9.42
CA GLU A 694 -22.00 15.35 -8.94
C GLU A 694 -23.24 15.50 -9.84
N PRO A 695 -24.03 14.42 -10.04
CA PRO A 695 -23.95 13.12 -9.37
C PRO A 695 -22.95 12.14 -10.00
N LYS A 696 -22.13 12.58 -10.98
CA LYS A 696 -21.13 11.73 -11.63
C LYS A 696 -19.93 11.54 -10.70
N PHE A 697 -19.23 10.42 -10.84
CA PHE A 697 -18.08 10.09 -9.98
C PHE A 697 -17.02 9.27 -10.69
N ILE A 698 -15.79 9.35 -10.19
CA ILE A 698 -14.69 8.43 -10.50
C ILE A 698 -14.68 7.37 -9.40
N ILE A 699 -14.53 6.10 -9.76
CA ILE A 699 -14.33 5.04 -8.78
C ILE A 699 -12.87 5.10 -8.33
N GLN A 700 -12.63 5.23 -7.03
CA GLN A 700 -11.30 5.12 -6.45
C GLN A 700 -11.22 3.82 -5.68
N ARG A 701 -10.40 2.90 -6.16
CA ARG A 701 -10.34 1.56 -5.62
C ARG A 701 -8.97 1.19 -5.11
N VAL A 702 -8.94 0.63 -3.91
CA VAL A 702 -7.74 0.05 -3.32
C VAL A 702 -7.96 -1.45 -3.10
N TYR A 703 -7.25 -2.26 -3.87
CA TYR A 703 -7.01 -3.67 -3.64
C TYR A 703 -5.75 -3.83 -2.78
N GLY A 704 -5.93 -4.32 -1.56
CA GLY A 704 -4.87 -4.43 -0.56
C GLY A 704 -5.21 -3.68 0.73
N SER A 705 -4.21 -3.49 1.59
CA SER A 705 -4.39 -2.86 2.89
C SER A 705 -4.19 -1.36 2.80
N GLU A 706 -4.89 -0.62 3.65
CA GLU A 706 -4.48 0.73 4.03
C GLU A 706 -4.13 0.73 5.53
N ILE A 707 -2.84 0.88 5.81
CA ILE A 707 -2.25 0.88 7.15
C ILE A 707 -1.72 2.29 7.43
N ARG A 708 -2.21 2.92 8.50
CA ARG A 708 -1.64 4.14 9.06
C ARG A 708 -1.08 3.83 10.44
N LEU A 709 0.23 3.97 10.61
CA LEU A 709 0.91 3.69 11.88
C LEU A 709 0.73 4.82 12.91
N SER A 710 0.50 6.05 12.45
CA SER A 710 0.29 7.23 13.31
C SER A 710 1.48 7.47 14.26
N SER A 711 2.71 7.28 13.76
CA SER A 711 3.96 7.47 14.50
C SER A 711 4.64 8.81 14.27
N HIS A 712 4.30 9.53 13.20
CA HIS A 712 4.83 10.85 12.88
C HIS A 712 3.74 11.92 12.92
N GLU A 713 4.12 13.15 13.30
CA GLU A 713 3.24 14.31 13.19
C GLU A 713 3.23 14.82 11.74
N PRO A 714 2.09 15.34 11.25
CA PRO A 714 1.98 15.85 9.89
C PRO A 714 2.82 17.11 9.66
N THR A 715 3.45 17.18 8.49
CA THR A 715 4.21 18.36 8.05
C THR A 715 3.32 19.48 7.50
N TYR A 716 2.13 19.13 7.02
CA TYR A 716 1.13 20.09 6.50
C TYR A 716 -0.30 19.55 6.65
N PHE A 717 -1.29 20.45 6.63
CA PHE A 717 -2.71 20.14 6.82
C PHE A 717 -3.46 20.03 5.48
N VAL A 718 -4.23 18.96 5.30
CA VAL A 718 -5.06 18.72 4.09
C VAL A 718 -6.46 19.30 4.33
N SER A 719 -6.69 20.53 3.86
CA SER A 719 -7.93 21.25 4.15
C SER A 719 -9.16 20.74 3.39
N GLY A 720 -8.96 20.01 2.29
CA GLY A 720 -10.02 19.60 1.36
C GLY A 720 -10.26 20.57 0.23
N LYS A 721 -9.61 21.75 0.23
CA LYS A 721 -9.73 22.75 -0.85
C LYS A 721 -9.43 22.14 -2.22
N TYR A 722 -8.48 21.21 -2.26
CA TYR A 722 -8.01 20.56 -3.49
C TYR A 722 -8.52 19.13 -3.64
N SER A 723 -9.56 18.73 -2.90
CA SER A 723 -10.11 17.37 -2.93
C SER A 723 -11.44 17.34 -3.69
N GLY A 724 -11.61 16.36 -4.59
CA GLY A 724 -12.77 16.26 -5.45
C GLY A 724 -13.99 15.70 -4.73
N THR A 725 -15.18 16.21 -5.05
CA THR A 725 -16.44 15.73 -4.43
C THR A 725 -17.06 14.55 -5.18
N ALA A 726 -16.67 14.34 -6.43
CA ALA A 726 -17.15 13.29 -7.32
C ALA A 726 -16.26 12.02 -7.26
N LEU A 727 -16.07 11.44 -6.07
CA LEU A 727 -15.23 10.25 -5.84
C LEU A 727 -15.98 9.11 -5.14
N LEU A 728 -16.08 7.95 -5.80
CA LEU A 728 -16.63 6.71 -5.25
C LEU A 728 -15.53 5.79 -4.74
N ARG A 729 -15.28 5.79 -3.43
CA ARG A 729 -14.20 5.03 -2.78
C ARG A 729 -14.59 3.59 -2.47
N ARG A 730 -13.69 2.65 -2.77
CA ARG A 730 -13.83 1.20 -2.46
C ARG A 730 -12.53 0.61 -1.97
N ARG A 731 -12.61 -0.24 -0.95
CA ARG A 731 -11.44 -0.90 -0.34
C ARG A 731 -11.71 -2.38 -0.19
N ILE A 732 -10.82 -3.20 -0.75
CA ILE A 732 -10.97 -4.65 -0.81
C ILE A 732 -9.64 -5.28 -0.43
N TRP A 733 -9.66 -6.20 0.53
CA TRP A 733 -8.48 -6.93 0.95
C TRP A 733 -8.51 -8.32 0.33
N ASP A 734 -7.49 -8.66 -0.45
CA ASP A 734 -7.31 -10.04 -0.89
C ASP A 734 -5.87 -10.49 -0.61
N PRO A 735 -5.66 -11.36 0.40
CA PRO A 735 -4.33 -11.85 0.72
C PRO A 735 -3.72 -12.64 -0.44
N LYS A 736 -4.52 -13.24 -1.35
CA LYS A 736 -4.04 -13.99 -2.54
C LYS A 736 -3.62 -13.08 -3.70
N ILE A 737 -4.03 -11.82 -3.69
CA ILE A 737 -3.57 -10.82 -4.65
C ILE A 737 -2.22 -10.28 -4.20
N LEU A 738 -2.07 -10.04 -2.90
CA LEU A 738 -0.79 -9.62 -2.33
C LEU A 738 0.21 -10.75 -2.16
N THR A 739 -0.22 -12.01 -2.03
CA THR A 739 0.67 -13.18 -2.00
C THR A 739 0.63 -13.91 -3.35
N ASN A 740 1.59 -13.60 -4.21
CA ASN A 740 2.07 -14.61 -5.15
C ASN A 740 2.88 -15.63 -4.31
N PRO A 741 2.75 -16.96 -4.50
CA PRO A 741 3.65 -17.94 -3.86
C PRO A 741 5.14 -17.59 -3.99
N THR A 742 5.51 -16.83 -5.02
CA THR A 742 6.87 -16.30 -5.24
C THR A 742 7.10 -14.87 -4.73
N PHE A 743 6.06 -14.10 -4.39
CA PHE A 743 6.22 -12.78 -3.80
C PHE A 743 6.44 -12.89 -2.29
N LYS A 744 7.68 -12.64 -1.90
CA LYS A 744 8.05 -12.33 -0.53
C LYS A 744 8.69 -10.96 -0.56
N PRO A 745 7.99 -9.88 -0.12
CA PRO A 745 8.61 -8.57 -0.05
C PRO A 745 9.96 -8.69 0.68
N PRO A 746 11.03 -8.03 0.20
CA PRO A 746 12.36 -8.15 0.81
C PRO A 746 12.34 -7.84 2.30
N GLU A 747 11.40 -7.00 2.73
CA GLU A 747 11.19 -6.66 4.13
C GLU A 747 9.72 -6.34 4.43
N ILE A 748 9.25 -6.73 5.62
CA ILE A 748 7.94 -6.31 6.13
C ILE A 748 8.01 -5.81 7.57
N PRO A 749 7.20 -4.81 7.93
CA PRO A 749 6.95 -4.42 9.31
C PRO A 749 6.37 -5.55 10.16
N PHE A 750 6.91 -5.74 11.36
CA PHE A 750 6.35 -6.60 12.39
C PHE A 750 6.14 -5.85 13.70
N CYS A 751 5.09 -6.22 14.42
CA CYS A 751 4.88 -5.88 15.81
C CYS A 751 4.85 -7.14 16.68
N TYR A 752 5.17 -6.98 17.96
CA TYR A 752 5.25 -8.06 18.93
C TYR A 752 4.36 -7.74 20.12
N ASN A 753 3.35 -8.57 20.37
CA ASN A 753 2.47 -8.47 21.52
C ASN A 753 2.88 -9.51 22.57
N LEU A 754 2.84 -9.12 23.84
CA LEU A 754 3.03 -10.05 24.95
C LEU A 754 1.68 -10.71 25.28
N LEU A 755 1.54 -12.01 25.03
CA LEU A 755 0.30 -12.74 25.30
C LEU A 755 0.24 -13.29 26.72
N THR A 756 1.34 -13.84 27.18
CA THR A 756 1.45 -14.40 28.53
C THR A 756 2.72 -13.94 29.19
N PHE A 757 2.64 -13.73 30.50
CA PHE A 757 3.76 -13.42 31.36
C PHE A 757 3.58 -14.20 32.66
N SER A 758 4.56 -15.03 32.99
CA SER A 758 4.61 -15.66 34.31
C SER A 758 5.99 -15.53 34.91
N GLU A 759 6.00 -15.30 36.21
CA GLU A 759 7.19 -15.16 37.03
C GLU A 759 7.22 -16.29 38.06
N GLU A 760 8.39 -16.90 38.23
CA GLU A 760 8.61 -17.89 39.28
C GLU A 760 9.98 -17.73 39.96
N THR A 761 10.05 -18.14 41.23
CA THR A 761 11.32 -18.29 41.94
C THR A 761 11.97 -19.60 41.50
N ILE A 762 13.24 -19.56 41.11
CA ILE A 762 13.98 -20.77 40.74
C ILE A 762 15.12 -21.05 41.70
N SER A 763 15.65 -22.27 41.66
CA SER A 763 16.82 -22.65 42.45
C SER A 763 18.13 -22.20 41.78
N LYS A 764 19.20 -22.06 42.56
CA LYS A 764 20.56 -21.86 42.02
C LYS A 764 20.97 -22.97 41.04
N ALA A 765 20.58 -24.21 41.32
CA ALA A 765 20.89 -25.35 40.47
C ALA A 765 20.21 -25.23 39.10
N GLU A 766 18.98 -24.74 39.07
CA GLU A 766 18.25 -24.47 37.84
C GLU A 766 18.90 -23.33 37.04
N TYR A 767 19.27 -22.22 37.69
CA TYR A 767 20.00 -21.12 37.03
C TYR A 767 21.35 -21.55 36.43
N ALA A 768 22.06 -22.44 37.11
CA ALA A 768 23.34 -22.97 36.65
C ALA A 768 23.18 -23.96 35.48
N LYS A 769 22.10 -24.75 35.48
CA LYS A 769 21.74 -25.68 34.41
C LYS A 769 21.23 -24.96 33.15
N PHE A 770 20.59 -23.80 33.33
CA PHE A 770 20.04 -22.98 32.24
C PHE A 770 21.14 -22.49 31.29
#